data_AF-A0A4J2GHG8-F1
#
_entry.id   AF-A0A4J2GHG8-F1
#
_cell.length_a   1.000
_cell.length_b   1.000
_cell.length_c   1.000
_cell.angle_alpha   90.00
_cell.angle_beta   90.00
_cell.angle_gamma   90.00
#
_symmetry.space_group_name_H-M   'P 1'
#
loop_
_entity.id
_entity.type
_entity.pdbx_description
1 polymer ?
#
loop_
_entity_poly.entity_id
_entity_poly.type
_entity_poly.pdbx_seq_one_letter_code
_entity_poly.pdbx_strand_id
1 'polypeptide(L)'
;MFYFHISGDSYYEKVYDNVSIFENLYETQEMRSFALISAWGKLYKARLFEQLRFDMGKLGEDGYLNQKVYLLSEKVIYLNKSLYAYRIRKGSLSRIWTEKWMHALVDAMSERITLLANMGYPLEKHLAIYRQMLEFSLSNGQASGLSDTATYKEFEMKKNQLTVQESSEKKAIVLAANYAYVDQVLTTIKSICYHNRSLRFYLIHSDFPNEWIKQLNKRLEKFDSEIINCRVTSEQISCYKSDISYTVFLRYFIADFVQEDKALYLDCDLVVTKNLDDLFATDLQDYPLAAVRDFGGRAYFGQEIFNAGVLLVNNAFWKKENMTQKLIDLTNEWHDKVDQADQSILNMLFEHKWLELDFDYNHIVIHKQFADYQLPEGQDYPAIIHYLSHRKPWKDLAAQTYREVWWYYHGLEWTELGQNHHLHPLQRSHIYPIKEPFTCLIYTASDHIEQIETLVQSLPDIQFKIAARVIVSDQIEELDYLLESLSNICFHIAAPVQFSEKIRSLETNYNVRLRTITNEEELNFLVDTCDFLLDINHFQEVDAIVSKFVQAGKSVFAFDNTVHGNQGQEVFLSSTPDKLVSRVRDYLNEVRLGTNHQEKIIQDGTWNVFKIDDKAHFIVGANVACRNFENFHVSSGKVILHDGVFINNSCSFNCMERIEIGAGTMMGEGVRFYDHDHIYTAEKIEKWQWTTEPIRVGRDCWIGSNVTILKGVTIGDNTIHYWSRLSHTQ
;
A
#
# COMPACT_ATOMS: atom_id res chain seq x y z
N MET A 1 -1.47 -45.40 -10.81
CA MET A 1 -2.65 -44.55 -11.08
C MET A 1 -2.50 -43.40 -10.11
N PHE A 2 -2.44 -42.14 -10.55
CA PHE A 2 -2.47 -41.03 -9.59
C PHE A 2 -3.90 -40.94 -9.07
N TYR A 3 -4.08 -41.12 -7.77
CA TYR A 3 -5.38 -40.97 -7.13
C TYR A 3 -5.60 -39.47 -6.90
N PHE A 4 -6.34 -38.84 -7.81
CA PHE A 4 -6.83 -37.47 -7.61
C PHE A 4 -7.91 -37.53 -6.51
N HIS A 5 -7.53 -37.26 -5.27
CA HIS A 5 -8.46 -37.11 -4.16
C HIS A 5 -8.46 -35.65 -3.71
N ILE A 6 -9.27 -34.86 -4.43
CA ILE A 6 -9.61 -33.48 -4.09
C ILE A 6 -11.06 -33.56 -3.60
N SER A 7 -11.31 -33.29 -2.32
CA SER A 7 -12.68 -33.18 -1.78
C SER A 7 -13.32 -31.86 -2.23
N GLY A 8 -14.63 -31.70 -2.03
CA GLY A 8 -15.29 -30.40 -2.27
C GLY A 8 -14.65 -29.27 -1.46
N ASP A 9 -14.15 -29.60 -0.27
CA ASP A 9 -13.54 -28.68 0.71
C ASP A 9 -12.05 -28.41 0.43
N SER A 10 -11.45 -29.08 -0.56
CA SER A 10 -10.06 -28.87 -0.98
C SER A 10 -9.90 -27.73 -2.00
N TYR A 11 -10.99 -27.03 -2.33
CA TYR A 11 -11.00 -25.96 -3.33
C TYR A 11 -10.28 -24.70 -2.81
N TYR A 12 -9.32 -24.22 -3.59
CA TYR A 12 -8.84 -22.85 -3.49
C TYR A 12 -8.51 -22.30 -4.87
N GLU A 13 -8.46 -20.98 -4.96
CA GLU A 13 -7.99 -20.24 -6.11
C GLU A 13 -6.67 -19.56 -5.73
N LYS A 14 -5.69 -19.57 -6.64
CA LYS A 14 -4.49 -18.75 -6.50
C LYS A 14 -4.26 -17.93 -7.76
N VAL A 15 -4.16 -16.62 -7.56
CA VAL A 15 -3.76 -15.69 -8.60
C VAL A 15 -2.24 -15.63 -8.64
N TYR A 16 -1.70 -15.66 -9.86
CA TYR A 16 -0.33 -15.35 -10.16
C TYR A 16 -0.28 -14.24 -11.21
N ASP A 17 0.72 -13.38 -11.14
CA ASP A 17 1.17 -12.52 -12.23
C ASP A 17 2.06 -13.31 -13.22
N ASN A 18 2.67 -12.63 -14.19
CA ASN A 18 3.56 -13.22 -15.20
C ASN A 18 4.92 -13.68 -14.65
N VAL A 19 5.25 -13.36 -13.40
CA VAL A 19 6.54 -13.61 -12.75
C VAL A 19 6.40 -14.68 -11.65
N SER A 20 5.56 -14.46 -10.63
CA SER A 20 5.40 -15.34 -9.46
C SER A 20 4.92 -16.77 -9.79
N ILE A 21 4.34 -16.97 -10.98
CA ILE A 21 4.01 -18.31 -11.49
C ILE A 21 5.25 -19.18 -11.72
N PHE A 22 6.40 -18.60 -12.11
CA PHE A 22 7.64 -19.35 -12.36
C PHE A 22 8.21 -19.98 -11.09
N GLU A 23 8.03 -19.32 -9.95
CA GLU A 23 8.40 -19.82 -8.63
C GLU A 23 7.63 -21.10 -8.25
N ASN A 24 6.39 -21.22 -8.76
CA ASN A 24 5.43 -22.26 -8.43
C ASN A 24 5.48 -23.46 -9.40
N LEU A 25 6.22 -23.35 -10.53
CA LEU A 25 6.37 -24.42 -11.53
C LEU A 25 6.92 -25.74 -10.98
N TYR A 26 7.63 -25.69 -9.86
CA TYR A 26 8.28 -26.84 -9.23
C TYR A 26 7.59 -27.29 -7.93
N GLU A 27 6.43 -26.68 -7.58
CA GLU A 27 5.67 -27.11 -6.41
C GLU A 27 5.11 -28.53 -6.63
N THR A 28 5.38 -29.43 -5.70
CA THR A 28 5.00 -30.85 -5.79
C THR A 28 3.76 -31.17 -4.95
N GLN A 29 3.44 -30.34 -3.96
CA GLN A 29 2.15 -30.41 -3.27
C GLN A 29 1.01 -30.32 -4.28
N GLU A 30 0.01 -31.18 -4.09
CA GLU A 30 -1.22 -31.24 -4.91
C GLU A 30 -0.97 -31.41 -6.43
N MET A 31 0.22 -31.86 -6.83
CA MET A 31 0.64 -31.98 -8.23
C MET A 31 0.63 -30.65 -9.01
N ARG A 32 0.76 -29.50 -8.32
CA ARG A 32 0.71 -28.15 -8.93
C ARG A 32 1.69 -27.99 -10.10
N SER A 33 2.92 -28.49 -9.97
CA SER A 33 3.93 -28.53 -11.05
C SER A 33 3.43 -29.21 -12.33
N PHE A 34 2.78 -30.38 -12.24
CA PHE A 34 2.23 -31.07 -13.41
C PHE A 34 1.07 -30.28 -14.03
N ALA A 35 0.23 -29.67 -13.20
CA ALA A 35 -0.85 -28.80 -13.66
C ALA A 35 -0.31 -27.54 -14.36
N LEU A 36 0.80 -26.95 -13.90
CA LEU A 36 1.41 -25.78 -14.53
C LEU A 36 2.30 -26.11 -15.74
N ILE A 37 2.84 -27.34 -15.85
CA ILE A 37 3.70 -27.75 -16.97
C ILE A 37 2.90 -28.20 -18.20
N SER A 38 1.72 -28.81 -18.03
CA SER A 38 0.88 -29.31 -19.15
C SER A 38 0.17 -28.19 -19.93
N ALA A 39 -0.11 -28.33 -21.22
CA ALA A 39 -0.85 -27.31 -22.00
C ALA A 39 -2.37 -27.53 -22.04
N TRP A 40 -2.84 -28.73 -21.70
CA TRP A 40 -4.27 -29.03 -21.59
C TRP A 40 -4.85 -28.62 -20.22
N GLY A 41 -6.19 -28.62 -20.12
CA GLY A 41 -6.91 -28.33 -18.88
C GLY A 41 -6.93 -26.86 -18.47
N LYS A 42 -6.61 -25.94 -19.40
CA LYS A 42 -6.59 -24.49 -19.18
C LYS A 42 -7.51 -23.75 -20.16
N LEU A 43 -7.94 -22.57 -19.76
CA LEU A 43 -8.54 -21.57 -20.64
C LEU A 43 -7.50 -20.48 -20.90
N TYR A 44 -7.40 -20.04 -22.14
CA TYR A 44 -6.41 -19.06 -22.58
C TYR A 44 -7.10 -17.89 -23.29
N LYS A 45 -6.59 -16.66 -23.13
CA LYS A 45 -7.01 -15.52 -23.97
C LYS A 45 -6.59 -15.80 -25.42
N ALA A 46 -7.53 -15.78 -26.37
CA ALA A 46 -7.29 -16.14 -27.77
C ALA A 46 -6.10 -15.39 -28.41
N ARG A 47 -5.92 -14.11 -28.06
CA ARG A 47 -4.81 -13.25 -28.55
C ARG A 47 -3.41 -13.81 -28.32
N LEU A 48 -3.21 -14.65 -27.30
CA LEU A 48 -1.91 -15.30 -27.04
C LEU A 48 -1.50 -16.22 -28.21
N PHE A 49 -2.48 -16.80 -28.89
CA PHE A 49 -2.30 -17.64 -30.07
C PHE A 49 -2.41 -16.87 -31.39
N GLU A 50 -2.30 -15.55 -31.37
CA GLU A 50 -1.92 -14.79 -32.56
C GLU A 50 -0.43 -15.01 -32.83
N GLN A 51 0.42 -14.86 -31.80
CA GLN A 51 1.88 -14.95 -31.90
C GLN A 51 2.46 -16.32 -31.51
N LEU A 52 1.87 -17.04 -30.55
CA LEU A 52 2.42 -18.33 -30.08
C LEU A 52 1.88 -19.52 -30.88
N ARG A 53 2.75 -20.49 -31.17
CA ARG A 53 2.41 -21.81 -31.75
C ARG A 53 3.21 -22.89 -31.03
N PHE A 54 2.75 -24.14 -31.11
CA PHE A 54 3.57 -25.30 -30.75
C PHE A 54 4.63 -25.54 -31.83
N ASP A 55 5.86 -25.78 -31.40
CA ASP A 55 6.99 -26.01 -32.31
C ASP A 55 6.87 -27.38 -33.01
N MET A 56 6.90 -27.38 -34.35
CA MET A 56 6.81 -28.61 -35.14
C MET A 56 8.00 -29.55 -34.87
N GLY A 57 7.72 -30.79 -34.47
CA GLY A 57 8.71 -31.86 -34.33
C GLY A 57 9.47 -31.89 -33.00
N LYS A 58 9.26 -30.92 -32.09
CA LYS A 58 9.70 -31.01 -30.69
C LYS A 58 8.89 -32.10 -29.95
N LEU A 59 9.45 -32.62 -28.86
CA LEU A 59 8.78 -33.53 -27.93
C LEU A 59 8.57 -32.80 -26.60
N GLY A 60 7.42 -32.94 -25.96
CA GLY A 60 7.16 -32.23 -24.70
C GLY A 60 6.93 -30.73 -24.93
N GLU A 61 6.28 -30.42 -26.04
CA GLU A 61 5.99 -29.09 -26.58
C GLU A 61 5.34 -28.14 -25.56
N ASP A 62 4.55 -28.66 -24.62
CA ASP A 62 4.00 -27.94 -23.47
C ASP A 62 5.06 -27.17 -22.67
N GLY A 63 6.24 -27.78 -22.46
CA GLY A 63 7.33 -27.20 -21.67
C GLY A 63 7.95 -25.96 -22.32
N TYR A 64 7.89 -25.87 -23.65
CA TYR A 64 8.36 -24.75 -24.48
C TYR A 64 7.29 -23.67 -24.67
N LEU A 65 6.01 -24.07 -24.77
CA LEU A 65 4.90 -23.13 -24.97
C LEU A 65 4.53 -22.42 -23.66
N ASN A 66 4.35 -23.16 -22.56
CA ASN A 66 3.75 -22.60 -21.35
C ASN A 66 4.58 -21.46 -20.73
N GLN A 67 5.92 -21.52 -20.81
CA GLN A 67 6.77 -20.42 -20.36
C GLN A 67 6.52 -19.12 -21.15
N LYS A 68 6.34 -19.20 -22.47
CA LYS A 68 6.02 -18.04 -23.31
C LYS A 68 4.61 -17.52 -23.03
N VAL A 69 3.66 -18.44 -22.79
CA VAL A 69 2.29 -18.08 -22.40
C VAL A 69 2.27 -17.34 -21.06
N TYR A 70 3.00 -17.82 -20.06
CA TYR A 70 3.04 -17.21 -18.73
C TYR A 70 3.69 -15.82 -18.74
N LEU A 71 4.82 -15.65 -19.43
CA LEU A 71 5.48 -14.33 -19.56
C LEU A 71 4.59 -13.29 -20.24
N LEU A 72 3.74 -13.70 -21.20
CA LEU A 72 2.78 -12.84 -21.90
C LEU A 72 1.41 -12.71 -21.22
N SER A 73 1.21 -13.35 -20.05
CA SER A 73 -0.07 -13.35 -19.33
C SER A 73 -0.02 -12.43 -18.12
N GLU A 74 -0.60 -11.22 -18.24
CA GLU A 74 -0.80 -10.24 -17.14
C GLU A 74 -1.32 -10.86 -15.83
N LYS A 75 -2.09 -11.95 -15.93
CA LYS A 75 -2.69 -12.67 -14.81
C LYS A 75 -2.96 -14.13 -15.19
N VAL A 76 -2.59 -15.06 -14.32
CA VAL A 76 -2.92 -16.48 -14.41
C VAL A 76 -3.68 -16.90 -13.15
N ILE A 77 -4.76 -17.66 -13.32
CA ILE A 77 -5.59 -18.13 -12.21
C ILE A 77 -5.47 -19.65 -12.15
N TYR A 78 -4.92 -20.16 -11.05
CA TYR A 78 -4.91 -21.58 -10.73
C TYR A 78 -6.12 -21.93 -9.88
N LEU A 79 -6.84 -22.99 -10.27
CA LEU A 79 -7.98 -23.53 -9.54
C LEU A 79 -7.62 -24.93 -9.05
N ASN A 80 -7.63 -25.18 -7.73
CA ASN A 80 -7.40 -26.51 -7.18
C ASN A 80 -8.64 -27.40 -7.34
N LYS A 81 -8.94 -27.78 -8.59
CA LYS A 81 -10.16 -28.53 -8.95
C LYS A 81 -9.81 -29.65 -9.92
N SER A 82 -10.34 -30.85 -9.65
CA SER A 82 -10.14 -32.01 -10.52
C SER A 82 -10.98 -31.86 -11.80
N LEU A 83 -10.38 -31.29 -12.84
CA LEU A 83 -11.01 -31.11 -14.16
C LEU A 83 -10.64 -32.23 -15.15
N TYR A 84 -9.59 -33.02 -14.89
CA TYR A 84 -9.06 -34.00 -15.82
C TYR A 84 -8.26 -35.11 -15.14
N ALA A 85 -8.40 -36.36 -15.62
CA ALA A 85 -7.69 -37.53 -15.09
C ALA A 85 -6.69 -38.11 -16.11
N TYR A 86 -5.39 -37.95 -15.87
CA TYR A 86 -4.34 -38.43 -16.78
C TYR A 86 -4.10 -39.95 -16.62
N ARG A 87 -4.37 -40.73 -17.68
CA ARG A 87 -4.25 -42.21 -17.66
C ARG A 87 -2.99 -42.72 -18.36
N ILE A 88 -1.96 -43.02 -17.58
CA ILE A 88 -0.75 -43.72 -18.04
C ILE A 88 -1.08 -45.19 -18.38
N ARG A 89 -0.63 -45.66 -19.55
CA ARG A 89 -0.72 -47.05 -20.04
C ARG A 89 0.68 -47.62 -20.30
N LYS A 90 0.79 -48.91 -20.65
CA LYS A 90 2.10 -49.56 -20.89
C LYS A 90 2.93 -48.89 -22.00
N GLY A 91 2.28 -48.35 -23.03
CA GLY A 91 2.90 -47.63 -24.15
C GLY A 91 2.77 -46.10 -24.08
N SER A 92 2.54 -45.51 -22.91
CA SER A 92 2.57 -44.04 -22.77
C SER A 92 4.00 -43.52 -22.96
N LEU A 93 4.18 -42.44 -23.74
CA LEU A 93 5.48 -41.81 -24.01
C LEU A 93 6.26 -41.50 -22.73
N SER A 94 5.57 -41.07 -21.67
CA SER A 94 6.11 -40.82 -20.33
C SER A 94 6.68 -42.05 -19.59
N ARG A 95 6.78 -43.22 -20.24
CA ARG A 95 7.40 -44.44 -19.70
C ARG A 95 8.55 -44.97 -20.55
N ILE A 96 8.85 -44.35 -21.69
CA ILE A 96 9.89 -44.81 -22.62
C ILE A 96 10.94 -43.70 -22.71
N TRP A 97 12.10 -43.93 -22.08
CA TRP A 97 13.22 -43.01 -22.18
C TRP A 97 13.93 -43.21 -23.52
N THR A 98 14.21 -42.11 -24.22
CA THR A 98 14.94 -42.09 -25.50
C THR A 98 15.89 -40.91 -25.49
N GLU A 99 16.95 -40.94 -26.30
CA GLU A 99 17.87 -39.81 -26.41
C GLU A 99 17.14 -38.51 -26.79
N LYS A 100 16.17 -38.58 -27.73
CA LYS A 100 15.38 -37.41 -28.12
C LYS A 100 14.52 -36.85 -26.98
N TRP A 101 13.96 -37.70 -26.12
CA TRP A 101 13.19 -37.26 -24.94
C TRP A 101 14.09 -36.67 -23.86
N MET A 102 15.26 -37.28 -23.63
CA MET A 102 16.30 -36.80 -22.73
C MET A 102 16.79 -35.40 -23.15
N HIS A 103 17.08 -35.19 -24.43
CA HIS A 103 17.43 -33.88 -24.99
C HIS A 103 16.33 -32.84 -24.74
N ALA A 104 15.10 -33.14 -25.15
CA ALA A 104 13.99 -32.18 -25.10
C ALA A 104 13.67 -31.65 -23.69
N LEU A 105 13.78 -32.51 -22.66
CA LEU A 105 13.49 -32.11 -21.27
C LEU A 105 14.49 -31.07 -20.73
N VAL A 106 15.78 -31.21 -21.05
CA VAL A 106 16.83 -30.29 -20.61
C VAL A 106 16.91 -29.05 -21.52
N ASP A 107 16.62 -29.20 -22.80
CA ASP A 107 16.54 -28.10 -23.77
C ASP A 107 15.40 -27.11 -23.43
N ALA A 108 14.19 -27.61 -23.13
CA ALA A 108 13.07 -26.77 -22.68
C ALA A 108 13.40 -25.95 -21.41
N MET A 109 14.11 -26.58 -20.47
CA MET A 109 14.55 -25.93 -19.23
C MET A 109 15.69 -24.93 -19.47
N SER A 110 16.57 -25.20 -20.43
CA SER A 110 17.62 -24.27 -20.87
C SER A 110 17.01 -23.02 -21.49
N GLU A 111 16.03 -23.18 -22.40
CA GLU A 111 15.28 -22.08 -23.00
C GLU A 111 14.60 -21.23 -21.92
N ARG A 112 14.02 -21.86 -20.89
CA ARG A 112 13.43 -21.15 -19.73
C ARG A 112 14.45 -20.29 -19.00
N ILE A 113 15.60 -20.86 -18.65
CA ILE A 113 16.66 -20.16 -17.93
C ILE A 113 17.15 -18.97 -18.76
N THR A 114 17.33 -19.13 -20.08
CA THR A 114 17.71 -18.03 -20.97
C THR A 114 16.67 -16.91 -21.04
N LEU A 115 15.38 -17.26 -21.14
CA LEU A 115 14.29 -16.27 -21.13
C LEU A 115 14.25 -15.48 -19.81
N LEU A 116 14.35 -16.17 -18.69
CA LEU A 116 14.35 -15.58 -17.35
C LEU A 116 15.61 -14.71 -17.10
N ALA A 117 16.79 -15.18 -17.54
CA ALA A 117 18.04 -14.42 -17.44
C ALA A 117 17.98 -13.10 -18.19
N ASN A 118 17.45 -13.10 -19.41
CA ASN A 118 17.27 -11.90 -20.23
C ASN A 118 16.28 -10.88 -19.63
N MET A 119 15.48 -11.28 -18.65
CA MET A 119 14.55 -10.44 -17.91
C MET A 119 15.06 -10.03 -16.53
N GLY A 120 16.33 -10.32 -16.19
CA GLY A 120 16.93 -10.00 -14.89
C GLY A 120 16.41 -10.86 -13.73
N TYR A 121 15.83 -12.03 -14.02
CA TYR A 121 15.20 -12.87 -13.00
C TYR A 121 16.21 -13.71 -12.19
N PRO A 122 16.05 -13.88 -10.87
CA PRO A 122 16.92 -14.73 -10.05
C PRO A 122 16.93 -16.19 -10.54
N LEU A 123 18.11 -16.73 -10.81
CA LEU A 123 18.27 -18.02 -11.50
C LEU A 123 18.58 -19.18 -10.56
N GLU A 124 18.86 -18.95 -9.28
CA GLU A 124 19.44 -19.93 -8.34
C GLU A 124 18.52 -21.16 -8.22
N LYS A 125 17.22 -20.93 -8.02
CA LYS A 125 16.20 -21.98 -7.96
C LYS A 125 16.10 -22.74 -9.29
N HIS A 126 16.16 -22.04 -10.42
CA HIS A 126 16.05 -22.64 -11.74
C HIS A 126 17.30 -23.46 -12.10
N LEU A 127 18.50 -22.98 -11.75
CA LEU A 127 19.78 -23.69 -11.92
C LEU A 127 19.87 -24.91 -11.01
N ALA A 128 19.39 -24.82 -9.77
CA ALA A 128 19.30 -25.97 -8.85
C ALA A 128 18.36 -27.07 -9.41
N ILE A 129 17.18 -26.71 -9.90
CA ILE A 129 16.27 -27.69 -10.54
C ILE A 129 16.84 -28.19 -11.87
N TYR A 130 17.51 -27.35 -12.65
CA TYR A 130 18.19 -27.76 -13.90
C TYR A 130 19.29 -28.81 -13.62
N ARG A 131 20.07 -28.64 -12.55
CA ARG A 131 21.02 -29.65 -12.08
C ARG A 131 20.32 -30.95 -11.64
N GLN A 132 19.23 -30.88 -10.88
CA GLN A 132 18.43 -32.06 -10.53
C GLN A 132 17.84 -32.75 -11.78
N MET A 133 17.42 -32.00 -12.79
CA MET A 133 16.94 -32.52 -14.08
C MET A 133 18.06 -33.19 -14.87
N LEU A 134 19.29 -32.65 -14.88
CA LEU A 134 20.46 -33.30 -15.47
C LEU A 134 20.76 -34.63 -14.76
N GLU A 135 20.82 -34.63 -13.43
CA GLU A 135 21.06 -35.82 -12.61
C GLU A 135 19.98 -36.90 -12.82
N PHE A 136 18.70 -36.52 -12.83
CA PHE A 136 17.57 -37.41 -13.14
C PHE A 136 17.64 -37.94 -14.58
N SER A 137 18.00 -37.10 -15.55
CA SER A 137 18.11 -37.49 -16.97
C SER A 137 19.25 -38.47 -17.22
N LEU A 138 20.39 -38.27 -16.57
CA LEU A 138 21.52 -39.20 -16.59
C LEU A 138 21.16 -40.54 -15.93
N SER A 139 20.51 -40.52 -14.77
CA SER A 139 20.07 -41.75 -14.09
C SER A 139 19.11 -42.59 -14.94
N ASN A 140 18.06 -41.98 -15.51
CA ASN A 140 17.12 -42.67 -16.39
C ASN A 140 17.76 -43.06 -17.74
N GLY A 141 18.69 -42.25 -18.25
CA GLY A 141 19.50 -42.54 -19.43
C GLY A 141 20.33 -43.81 -19.25
N GLN A 142 21.04 -43.93 -18.13
CA GLN A 142 21.83 -45.10 -17.78
C GLN A 142 20.96 -46.36 -17.63
N ALA A 143 19.85 -46.25 -16.88
CA ALA A 143 18.88 -47.35 -16.72
C ALA A 143 18.24 -47.81 -18.04
N SER A 144 18.28 -46.96 -19.07
CA SER A 144 17.74 -47.23 -20.41
C SER A 144 18.83 -47.53 -21.46
N GLY A 145 20.10 -47.68 -21.07
CA GLY A 145 21.20 -48.03 -21.96
C GLY A 145 21.72 -46.90 -22.85
N LEU A 146 21.49 -45.63 -22.49
CA LEU A 146 21.84 -44.46 -23.30
C LEU A 146 23.20 -43.82 -22.95
N SER A 147 24.00 -44.43 -22.05
CA SER A 147 25.24 -43.84 -21.54
C SER A 147 26.30 -43.51 -22.61
N ASP A 148 26.30 -44.22 -23.73
CA ASP A 148 27.24 -43.97 -24.83
C ASP A 148 26.83 -42.84 -25.79
N THR A 149 25.59 -42.35 -25.67
CA THR A 149 25.05 -41.33 -26.58
C THR A 149 25.70 -39.96 -26.42
N ALA A 150 25.61 -39.13 -27.46
CA ALA A 150 26.20 -37.78 -27.45
C ALA A 150 25.51 -36.89 -26.41
N THR A 151 24.18 -36.95 -26.34
CA THR A 151 23.37 -36.20 -25.36
C THR A 151 23.75 -36.55 -23.91
N TYR A 152 24.03 -37.83 -23.63
CA TYR A 152 24.44 -38.26 -22.29
C TYR A 152 25.77 -37.62 -21.86
N LYS A 153 26.78 -37.69 -22.74
CA LYS A 153 28.12 -37.13 -22.49
C LYS A 153 28.07 -35.60 -22.34
N GLU A 154 27.23 -34.93 -23.13
CA GLU A 154 26.98 -33.49 -23.00
C GLU A 154 26.40 -33.13 -21.61
N PHE A 155 25.45 -33.93 -21.11
CA PHE A 155 24.80 -33.66 -19.82
C PHE A 155 25.75 -33.90 -18.63
N GLU A 156 26.66 -34.87 -18.73
CA GLU A 156 27.72 -35.03 -17.73
C GLU A 156 28.66 -33.81 -17.69
N MET A 157 29.07 -33.27 -18.84
CA MET A 157 29.89 -32.06 -18.91
C MET A 157 29.16 -30.85 -18.32
N LYS A 158 27.89 -30.62 -18.70
CA LYS A 158 27.04 -29.55 -18.16
C LYS A 158 26.88 -29.65 -16.63
N LYS A 159 26.62 -30.86 -16.10
CA LYS A 159 26.51 -31.09 -14.65
C LYS A 159 27.82 -30.76 -13.93
N ASN A 160 28.96 -31.18 -14.47
CA ASN A 160 30.25 -30.96 -13.83
C ASN A 160 30.63 -29.47 -13.79
N GLN A 161 30.31 -28.69 -14.84
CA GLN A 161 30.49 -27.23 -14.85
C GLN A 161 29.67 -26.53 -13.74
N LEU A 162 28.45 -27.00 -13.47
CA LEU A 162 27.58 -26.52 -12.38
C LEU A 162 27.99 -27.01 -10.97
N THR A 163 29.19 -27.60 -10.82
CA THR A 163 29.69 -28.12 -9.53
C THR A 163 30.86 -27.29 -8.97
N VAL A 164 31.46 -26.39 -9.77
CA VAL A 164 32.45 -25.42 -9.29
C VAL A 164 31.69 -24.22 -8.72
N GLN A 165 31.28 -24.31 -7.46
CA GLN A 165 30.77 -23.16 -6.71
C GLN A 165 31.96 -22.35 -6.21
N GLU A 166 32.15 -21.15 -6.78
CA GLU A 166 32.99 -20.13 -6.14
C GLU A 166 32.41 -19.83 -4.76
N SER A 167 33.30 -19.77 -3.75
CA SER A 167 32.97 -19.21 -2.45
C SER A 167 32.72 -17.72 -2.65
N SER A 168 31.47 -17.31 -2.83
CA SER A 168 31.12 -15.89 -2.99
C SER A 168 31.62 -15.11 -1.77
N GLU A 169 32.46 -14.12 -2.02
CA GLU A 169 33.01 -13.27 -0.97
C GLU A 169 31.86 -12.52 -0.27
N LYS A 170 31.77 -12.64 1.06
CA LYS A 170 30.65 -12.08 1.80
C LYS A 170 30.75 -10.56 1.88
N LYS A 171 29.63 -9.87 1.66
CA LYS A 171 29.57 -8.40 1.76
C LYS A 171 29.59 -7.98 3.22
N ALA A 172 30.48 -7.05 3.57
CA ALA A 172 30.65 -6.57 4.94
C ALA A 172 29.64 -5.47 5.29
N ILE A 173 28.87 -5.70 6.36
CA ILE A 173 27.97 -4.71 6.97
C ILE A 173 28.46 -4.43 8.39
N VAL A 174 28.52 -3.16 8.80
CA VAL A 174 28.94 -2.78 10.15
C VAL A 174 27.78 -2.11 10.88
N LEU A 175 27.52 -2.55 12.09
CA LEU A 175 26.62 -1.92 13.06
C LEU A 175 27.42 -1.54 14.29
N ALA A 176 27.08 -0.41 14.93
CA ALA A 176 27.69 -0.01 16.20
C ALA A 176 26.61 0.33 17.22
N ALA A 177 26.62 -0.34 18.37
CA ALA A 177 25.56 -0.21 19.38
C ALA A 177 26.01 -0.73 20.76
N ASN A 178 25.30 -0.35 21.82
CA ASN A 178 25.34 -1.04 23.11
C ASN A 178 24.10 -1.95 23.27
N TYR A 179 24.10 -2.80 24.28
CA TYR A 179 23.07 -3.84 24.46
C TYR A 179 21.67 -3.28 24.76
N ALA A 180 21.57 -2.01 25.18
CA ALA A 180 20.28 -1.34 25.33
C ALA A 180 19.55 -1.12 23.99
N TYR A 181 20.26 -1.23 22.85
CA TYR A 181 19.70 -1.18 21.50
C TYR A 181 19.61 -2.56 20.82
N VAL A 182 19.59 -3.65 21.60
CA VAL A 182 19.57 -5.04 21.08
C VAL A 182 18.42 -5.29 20.09
N ASP A 183 17.22 -4.77 20.35
CA ASP A 183 16.05 -4.98 19.48
C ASP A 183 16.14 -4.18 18.18
N GLN A 184 16.76 -3.01 18.23
CA GLN A 184 17.02 -2.13 17.08
C GLN A 184 18.08 -2.74 16.15
N VAL A 185 19.18 -3.24 16.72
CA VAL A 185 20.19 -4.03 16.01
C VAL A 185 19.57 -5.28 15.39
N LEU A 186 18.76 -6.03 16.15
CA LEU A 186 18.10 -7.25 15.65
C LEU A 186 17.12 -6.95 14.51
N THR A 187 16.34 -5.87 14.61
CA THR A 187 15.38 -5.43 13.58
C THR A 187 16.09 -4.97 12.31
N THR A 188 17.19 -4.21 12.46
CA THR A 188 18.05 -3.81 11.35
C THR A 188 18.58 -5.05 10.60
N ILE A 189 19.19 -6.00 11.32
CA ILE A 189 19.68 -7.27 10.75
C ILE A 189 18.56 -8.06 10.08
N LYS A 190 17.37 -8.16 10.71
CA LYS A 190 16.21 -8.83 10.09
C LYS A 190 15.81 -8.18 8.77
N SER A 191 15.72 -6.85 8.71
CA SER A 191 15.36 -6.13 7.48
C SER A 191 16.37 -6.38 6.36
N ILE A 192 17.67 -6.30 6.66
CA ILE A 192 18.75 -6.59 5.72
C ILE A 192 18.69 -8.05 5.25
N CYS A 193 18.58 -9.01 6.18
CA CYS A 193 18.46 -10.42 5.84
C CYS A 193 17.10 -10.78 5.20
N TYR A 194 16.13 -9.87 5.10
CA TYR A 194 14.94 -10.09 4.27
C TYR A 194 15.24 -9.81 2.78
N HIS A 195 16.22 -8.96 2.46
CA HIS A 195 16.54 -8.50 1.10
C HIS A 195 17.95 -8.83 0.60
N ASN A 196 18.86 -9.36 1.43
CA ASN A 196 20.22 -9.71 1.03
C ASN A 196 20.66 -11.06 1.63
N ARG A 197 21.66 -11.70 1.02
CA ARG A 197 22.27 -12.98 1.41
C ARG A 197 23.80 -12.86 1.35
N SER A 198 24.52 -13.86 1.88
CA SER A 198 25.99 -13.91 1.84
C SER A 198 26.64 -12.68 2.49
N LEU A 199 26.25 -12.40 3.73
CA LEU A 199 26.61 -11.20 4.49
C LEU A 199 27.50 -11.51 5.69
N ARG A 200 28.45 -10.62 5.96
CA ARG A 200 29.22 -10.60 7.22
C ARG A 200 28.88 -9.34 8.00
N PHE A 201 28.11 -9.50 9.06
CA PHE A 201 27.82 -8.42 10.00
C PHE A 201 28.98 -8.28 10.99
N TYR A 202 29.48 -7.06 11.18
CA TYR A 202 30.42 -6.68 12.22
C TYR A 202 29.67 -5.83 13.24
N LEU A 203 29.49 -6.33 14.47
CA LEU A 203 28.83 -5.56 15.53
C LEU A 203 29.86 -5.00 16.51
N ILE A 204 30.13 -3.71 16.39
CA ILE A 204 31.04 -2.97 17.26
C ILE A 204 30.28 -2.57 18.54
N HIS A 205 30.72 -3.10 19.68
CA HIS A 205 30.03 -2.90 20.96
C HIS A 205 30.98 -3.03 22.15
N SER A 206 30.49 -2.76 23.36
CA SER A 206 31.23 -2.99 24.62
C SER A 206 30.63 -4.10 25.49
N ASP A 207 29.33 -4.40 25.34
CA ASP A 207 28.53 -5.06 26.38
C ASP A 207 27.67 -6.26 25.92
N PHE A 208 27.29 -6.39 24.64
CA PHE A 208 26.47 -7.53 24.13
C PHE A 208 26.96 -8.93 24.61
N PRO A 209 26.09 -9.79 25.16
CA PRO A 209 26.44 -11.14 25.61
C PRO A 209 26.91 -12.07 24.49
N ASN A 210 27.89 -12.91 24.78
CA ASN A 210 28.42 -13.91 23.84
C ASN A 210 27.36 -14.95 23.43
N GLU A 211 26.43 -15.25 24.33
CA GLU A 211 25.31 -16.15 24.13
C GLU A 211 24.38 -15.63 23.03
N TRP A 212 24.10 -14.33 23.02
CA TRP A 212 23.26 -13.69 22.01
C TRP A 212 23.89 -13.80 20.62
N ILE A 213 25.18 -13.44 20.50
CA ILE A 213 25.97 -13.59 19.26
C ILE A 213 25.95 -15.04 18.75
N LYS A 214 26.16 -16.02 19.64
CA LYS A 214 26.17 -17.46 19.28
C LYS A 214 24.80 -17.95 18.78
N GLN A 215 23.70 -17.51 19.39
CA GLN A 215 22.36 -17.91 18.93
C GLN A 215 21.94 -17.18 17.66
N LEU A 216 22.38 -15.93 17.46
CA LEU A 216 22.14 -15.19 16.22
C LEU A 216 22.89 -15.83 15.03
N ASN A 217 24.15 -16.23 15.21
CA ASN A 217 24.90 -16.94 14.15
C ASN A 217 24.20 -18.21 13.65
N LYS A 218 23.62 -19.04 14.54
CA LYS A 218 22.81 -20.22 14.13
C LYS A 218 21.56 -19.89 13.30
N ARG A 219 21.08 -18.65 13.38
CA ARG A 219 19.96 -18.17 12.57
C ARG A 219 20.47 -17.64 11.23
N LEU A 220 21.55 -16.83 11.26
CA LEU A 220 22.19 -16.24 10.10
C LEU A 220 22.79 -17.28 9.12
N GLU A 221 23.26 -18.42 9.64
CA GLU A 221 23.81 -19.53 8.84
C GLU A 221 22.85 -20.00 7.73
N LYS A 222 21.52 -19.94 7.96
CA LYS A 222 20.49 -20.29 6.98
C LYS A 222 20.41 -19.34 5.77
N PHE A 223 21.06 -18.19 5.87
CA PHE A 223 21.06 -17.11 4.87
C PHE A 223 22.48 -16.86 4.31
N ASP A 224 23.37 -17.85 4.46
CA ASP A 224 24.82 -17.75 4.21
C ASP A 224 25.48 -16.54 4.93
N SER A 225 24.91 -16.15 6.07
CA SER A 225 25.29 -14.94 6.76
C SER A 225 25.90 -15.24 8.12
N GLU A 226 26.70 -14.32 8.67
CA GLU A 226 27.32 -14.47 9.99
C GLU A 226 27.45 -13.11 10.68
N ILE A 227 27.60 -13.13 12.01
CA ILE A 227 27.88 -11.94 12.83
C ILE A 227 29.15 -12.12 13.66
N ILE A 228 30.07 -11.17 13.48
CA ILE A 228 31.36 -11.05 14.16
C ILE A 228 31.17 -10.14 15.38
N ASN A 229 31.66 -10.59 16.52
CA ASN A 229 31.68 -9.86 17.79
C ASN A 229 32.91 -8.94 17.83
N CYS A 230 32.69 -7.64 17.69
CA CYS A 230 33.74 -6.62 17.66
C CYS A 230 33.73 -5.84 18.98
N ARG A 231 34.05 -6.55 20.07
CA ARG A 231 34.07 -5.95 21.40
C ARG A 231 35.25 -4.99 21.57
N VAL A 232 34.97 -3.71 21.75
CA VAL A 232 35.97 -2.70 22.17
C VAL A 232 36.26 -2.81 23.67
N THR A 233 37.49 -2.49 24.07
CA THR A 233 37.92 -2.52 25.48
C THR A 233 37.73 -1.17 26.16
N SER A 234 37.72 -1.17 27.50
CA SER A 234 37.64 0.06 28.31
C SER A 234 38.81 1.01 28.03
N GLU A 235 39.99 0.49 27.74
CA GLU A 235 41.17 1.27 27.37
C GLU A 235 40.93 2.03 26.07
N GLN A 236 40.45 1.35 25.01
CA GLN A 236 40.11 1.97 23.72
C GLN A 236 39.01 3.03 23.85
N ILE A 237 38.04 2.82 24.75
CA ILE A 237 36.98 3.79 25.05
C ILE A 237 37.54 5.01 25.82
N SER A 238 38.47 4.80 26.75
CA SER A 238 39.06 5.87 27.57
C SER A 238 39.96 6.84 26.80
N CYS A 239 40.24 6.57 25.52
CA CYS A 239 40.94 7.49 24.62
C CYS A 239 40.14 8.75 24.27
N TYR A 240 38.80 8.75 24.44
CA TYR A 240 37.94 9.91 24.20
C TYR A 240 37.82 10.80 25.44
N LYS A 241 38.05 12.11 25.28
CA LYS A 241 37.93 13.14 26.32
C LYS A 241 36.59 13.90 26.26
N SER A 242 35.49 13.20 26.05
CA SER A 242 34.16 13.82 25.85
C SER A 242 33.17 13.40 26.92
N ASP A 243 32.28 14.32 27.32
CA ASP A 243 31.12 14.05 28.17
C ASP A 243 29.96 13.35 27.40
N ILE A 244 30.07 13.23 26.07
CA ILE A 244 29.13 12.51 25.23
C ILE A 244 29.36 11.00 25.36
N SER A 245 28.27 10.22 25.34
CA SER A 245 28.38 8.75 25.43
C SER A 245 29.25 8.19 24.30
N TYR A 246 30.32 7.47 24.66
CA TYR A 246 31.29 6.91 23.72
C TYR A 246 30.69 6.01 22.64
N THR A 247 29.46 5.50 22.85
CA THR A 247 28.74 4.66 21.89
C THR A 247 28.61 5.32 20.52
N VAL A 248 28.52 6.65 20.50
CA VAL A 248 28.43 7.48 19.28
C VAL A 248 29.73 7.38 18.45
N PHE A 249 30.89 7.24 19.08
CA PHE A 249 32.20 7.16 18.41
C PHE A 249 32.61 5.74 18.02
N LEU A 250 31.81 4.70 18.34
CA LEU A 250 32.18 3.30 18.06
C LEU A 250 32.40 3.01 16.56
N ARG A 251 31.76 3.78 15.67
CA ARG A 251 31.96 3.68 14.22
C ARG A 251 33.38 4.02 13.75
N TYR A 252 34.20 4.68 14.57
CA TYR A 252 35.60 4.95 14.20
C TYR A 252 36.42 3.65 14.07
N PHE A 253 36.06 2.60 14.82
CA PHE A 253 36.77 1.32 14.85
C PHE A 253 36.46 0.39 13.65
N ILE A 254 35.79 0.87 12.59
CA ILE A 254 35.53 0.09 11.36
C ILE A 254 36.84 -0.51 10.81
N ALA A 255 37.89 0.30 10.72
CA ALA A 255 39.18 -0.10 10.15
C ALA A 255 39.94 -1.14 10.98
N ASP A 256 39.70 -1.18 12.30
CA ASP A 256 40.36 -2.08 13.24
C ASP A 256 39.76 -3.50 13.23
N PHE A 257 38.47 -3.62 12.89
CA PHE A 257 37.74 -4.90 12.94
C PHE A 257 37.42 -5.51 11.57
N VAL A 258 36.98 -4.70 10.59
CA VAL A 258 36.49 -5.21 9.31
C VAL A 258 37.66 -5.70 8.45
N GLN A 259 37.53 -6.87 7.83
CA GLN A 259 38.64 -7.47 7.08
C GLN A 259 38.63 -7.05 5.60
N GLU A 260 37.44 -6.97 5.02
CA GLU A 260 37.15 -6.62 3.62
C GLU A 260 37.58 -5.19 3.28
N ASP A 261 37.89 -4.93 2.01
CA ASP A 261 38.34 -3.61 1.53
C ASP A 261 37.23 -2.55 1.43
N LYS A 262 35.96 -2.98 1.39
CA LYS A 262 34.77 -2.12 1.38
C LYS A 262 33.77 -2.60 2.43
N ALA A 263 33.16 -1.68 3.16
CA ALA A 263 32.21 -1.99 4.22
C ALA A 263 31.02 -1.02 4.20
N LEU A 264 29.79 -1.52 4.37
CA LEU A 264 28.61 -0.67 4.53
C LEU A 264 28.31 -0.50 6.02
N TYR A 265 28.62 0.66 6.58
CA TYR A 265 28.19 1.04 7.92
C TYR A 265 26.74 1.52 7.89
N LEU A 266 25.96 1.03 8.85
CA LEU A 266 24.57 1.40 9.09
C LEU A 266 24.40 1.70 10.59
N ASP A 267 23.62 2.73 10.90
CA ASP A 267 23.07 2.88 12.24
C ASP A 267 22.02 1.78 12.54
N CYS A 268 21.64 1.63 13.82
CA CYS A 268 20.66 0.63 14.23
C CYS A 268 19.20 1.15 14.26
N ASP A 269 18.98 2.45 14.00
CA ASP A 269 17.68 3.12 14.00
C ASP A 269 17.13 3.35 12.59
N LEU A 270 17.36 2.38 11.71
CA LEU A 270 16.90 2.33 10.33
C LEU A 270 16.35 0.94 9.97
N VAL A 271 15.72 0.82 8.79
CA VAL A 271 15.35 -0.46 8.18
C VAL A 271 15.62 -0.44 6.69
N VAL A 272 16.03 -1.59 6.16
CA VAL A 272 16.29 -1.80 4.73
C VAL A 272 15.07 -2.45 4.08
N THR A 273 14.61 -1.91 2.96
CA THR A 273 13.37 -2.34 2.28
C THR A 273 13.60 -2.91 0.88
N LYS A 274 14.84 -2.92 0.38
CA LYS A 274 15.21 -3.54 -0.90
C LYS A 274 16.63 -4.09 -0.88
N ASN A 275 16.97 -4.89 -1.90
CA ASN A 275 18.29 -5.46 -2.05
C ASN A 275 19.36 -4.35 -2.25
N LEU A 276 20.44 -4.39 -1.45
CA LEU A 276 21.53 -3.41 -1.45
C LEU A 276 22.73 -3.74 -2.36
N ASP A 277 22.63 -4.70 -3.27
CA ASP A 277 23.77 -5.16 -4.07
C ASP A 277 24.34 -4.06 -4.99
N ASP A 278 23.49 -3.20 -5.55
CA ASP A 278 23.92 -2.03 -6.33
C ASP A 278 24.68 -1.00 -5.46
N LEU A 279 24.27 -0.83 -4.21
CA LEU A 279 24.99 0.02 -3.26
C LEU A 279 26.39 -0.56 -2.96
N PHE A 280 26.51 -1.87 -2.73
CA PHE A 280 27.82 -2.53 -2.60
C PHE A 280 28.69 -2.43 -3.87
N ALA A 281 28.06 -2.47 -5.05
CA ALA A 281 28.74 -2.36 -6.34
C ALA A 281 29.27 -0.95 -6.65
N THR A 282 28.80 0.08 -5.96
CA THR A 282 29.22 1.49 -6.15
C THR A 282 30.74 1.63 -6.09
N ASP A 283 31.36 2.15 -7.15
CA ASP A 283 32.79 2.42 -7.20
C ASP A 283 33.13 3.68 -6.36
N LEU A 284 33.95 3.49 -5.34
CA LEU A 284 34.38 4.56 -4.44
C LEU A 284 35.59 5.34 -4.98
N GLN A 285 36.30 4.83 -6.00
CA GLN A 285 37.53 5.44 -6.52
C GLN A 285 38.52 5.74 -5.36
N ASP A 286 39.11 6.94 -5.34
CA ASP A 286 40.00 7.43 -4.26
C ASP A 286 39.26 8.12 -3.10
N TYR A 287 37.91 8.05 -3.05
CA TYR A 287 37.14 8.60 -1.94
C TYR A 287 37.21 7.70 -0.70
N PRO A 288 37.34 8.27 0.51
CA PRO A 288 37.37 7.52 1.77
C PRO A 288 36.01 6.89 2.10
N LEU A 289 34.91 7.45 1.60
CA LEU A 289 33.56 6.94 1.79
C LEU A 289 32.61 7.51 0.72
N ALA A 290 31.46 6.85 0.56
CA ALA A 290 30.26 7.45 -0.02
C ALA A 290 29.14 7.55 1.04
N ALA A 291 28.35 8.61 0.97
CA ALA A 291 27.29 8.92 1.94
C ALA A 291 26.16 9.74 1.27
N VAL A 292 25.03 9.88 1.95
CA VAL A 292 23.90 10.71 1.49
C VAL A 292 23.96 12.08 2.14
N ARG A 293 23.63 13.14 1.37
CA ARG A 293 23.59 14.53 1.85
C ARG A 293 22.57 14.74 2.96
N ASP A 294 22.96 15.49 4.00
CA ASP A 294 22.08 15.88 5.09
C ASP A 294 21.32 17.18 4.72
N PHE A 295 20.12 17.01 4.15
CA PHE A 295 19.25 18.14 3.81
C PHE A 295 18.76 18.93 5.04
N GLY A 296 18.77 18.36 6.24
CA GLY A 296 18.53 19.09 7.48
C GLY A 296 19.71 20.00 7.83
N GLY A 297 20.94 19.52 7.63
CA GLY A 297 22.18 20.31 7.68
C GLY A 297 22.09 21.57 6.83
N ARG A 298 21.65 21.42 5.57
CA ARG A 298 21.39 22.54 4.65
C ARG A 298 20.26 23.45 5.15
N ALA A 299 19.10 22.89 5.50
CA ALA A 299 17.89 23.67 5.80
C ALA A 299 17.97 24.46 7.11
N TYR A 300 18.59 23.91 8.15
CA TYR A 300 18.65 24.51 9.49
C TYR A 300 19.95 25.27 9.76
N PHE A 301 21.07 24.87 9.15
CA PHE A 301 22.40 25.39 9.46
C PHE A 301 23.15 25.97 8.23
N GLY A 302 22.58 25.84 7.02
CA GLY A 302 23.23 26.30 5.78
C GLY A 302 24.46 25.48 5.38
N GLN A 303 24.60 24.25 5.89
CA GLN A 303 25.80 23.42 5.72
C GLN A 303 25.62 22.35 4.64
N GLU A 304 26.65 22.16 3.80
CA GLU A 304 26.67 21.16 2.73
C GLU A 304 27.37 19.86 3.17
N ILE A 305 26.79 19.23 4.18
CA ILE A 305 27.32 18.05 4.89
C ILE A 305 26.59 16.75 4.51
N PHE A 306 27.20 15.60 4.81
CA PHE A 306 26.58 14.27 4.69
C PHE A 306 26.06 13.75 6.04
N ASN A 307 25.05 12.89 5.99
CA ASN A 307 24.55 12.18 7.16
C ASN A 307 25.39 10.93 7.46
N ALA A 308 25.76 10.73 8.73
CA ALA A 308 26.69 9.69 9.15
C ALA A 308 26.07 8.31 9.43
N GLY A 309 24.74 8.15 9.33
CA GLY A 309 24.04 6.90 9.63
C GLY A 309 24.03 5.85 8.51
N VAL A 310 24.45 6.21 7.30
CA VAL A 310 24.70 5.28 6.19
C VAL A 310 25.99 5.70 5.48
N LEU A 311 27.04 4.89 5.62
CA LEU A 311 28.36 5.15 5.04
C LEU A 311 28.87 3.92 4.30
N LEU A 312 29.10 4.03 2.99
CA LEU A 312 29.83 3.02 2.23
C LEU A 312 31.32 3.35 2.31
N VAL A 313 32.03 2.69 3.23
CA VAL A 313 33.40 3.00 3.64
C VAL A 313 34.42 2.29 2.75
N ASN A 314 35.42 3.05 2.26
CA ASN A 314 36.62 2.53 1.64
C ASN A 314 37.58 2.07 2.75
N ASN A 315 37.37 0.86 3.24
CA ASN A 315 38.07 0.33 4.41
C ASN A 315 39.58 0.14 4.14
N ALA A 316 39.96 -0.20 2.91
CA ALA A 316 41.36 -0.23 2.47
C ALA A 316 42.04 1.14 2.62
N PHE A 317 41.36 2.22 2.22
CA PHE A 317 41.82 3.59 2.42
C PHE A 317 41.91 3.94 3.92
N TRP A 318 40.87 3.62 4.70
CA TRP A 318 40.84 3.95 6.14
C TRP A 318 41.97 3.26 6.92
N LYS A 319 42.26 1.98 6.64
CA LYS A 319 43.40 1.25 7.20
C LYS A 319 44.73 1.88 6.82
N LYS A 320 44.95 2.14 5.52
CA LYS A 320 46.19 2.74 5.00
C LYS A 320 46.48 4.10 5.62
N GLU A 321 45.46 4.92 5.81
CA GLU A 321 45.56 6.30 6.29
C GLU A 321 45.41 6.44 7.82
N ASN A 322 45.34 5.33 8.56
CA ASN A 322 45.13 5.29 10.01
C ASN A 322 43.95 6.17 10.48
N MET A 323 42.79 5.97 9.85
CA MET A 323 41.66 6.88 10.00
C MET A 323 41.03 6.86 11.39
N THR A 324 41.04 5.70 12.07
CA THR A 324 40.60 5.58 13.48
C THR A 324 41.31 6.61 14.35
N GLN A 325 42.65 6.70 14.28
CA GLN A 325 43.41 7.63 15.11
C GLN A 325 43.13 9.09 14.75
N LYS A 326 43.05 9.42 13.45
CA LYS A 326 42.71 10.79 12.99
C LYS A 326 41.36 11.26 13.53
N LEU A 327 40.36 10.37 13.54
CA LEU A 327 39.02 10.65 14.10
C LEU A 327 39.05 10.79 15.62
N ILE A 328 39.78 9.94 16.34
CA ILE A 328 39.98 10.06 17.80
C ILE A 328 40.65 11.40 18.17
N ASP A 329 41.72 11.77 17.47
CA ASP A 329 42.48 12.99 17.72
C ASP A 329 41.62 14.23 17.47
N LEU A 330 40.86 14.25 16.36
CA LEU A 330 39.97 15.37 16.02
C LEU A 330 38.80 15.48 17.01
N THR A 331 38.17 14.38 17.42
CA THR A 331 37.16 14.39 18.50
C THR A 331 37.75 14.92 19.82
N ASN A 332 38.95 14.52 20.19
CA ASN A 332 39.61 14.99 21.41
C ASN A 332 39.90 16.50 21.41
N GLU A 333 40.02 17.13 20.24
CA GLU A 333 40.20 18.58 20.11
C GLU A 333 38.87 19.34 19.94
N TRP A 334 37.83 18.73 19.34
CA TRP A 334 36.64 19.47 18.87
C TRP A 334 35.28 19.03 19.46
N HIS A 335 35.19 17.96 20.25
CA HIS A 335 33.91 17.44 20.78
C HIS A 335 33.05 18.46 21.55
N ASP A 336 33.66 19.50 22.13
CA ASP A 336 33.03 20.58 22.89
C ASP A 336 32.64 21.80 22.02
N LYS A 337 33.00 21.78 20.74
CA LYS A 337 32.89 22.89 19.77
C LYS A 337 32.02 22.55 18.56
N VAL A 338 31.40 21.36 18.53
CA VAL A 338 30.64 20.86 17.38
C VAL A 338 29.22 20.44 17.77
N ASP A 339 28.24 20.83 16.95
CA ASP A 339 26.81 20.68 17.27
C ASP A 339 26.28 19.24 17.11
N GLN A 340 26.96 18.39 16.33
CA GLN A 340 26.47 17.05 15.96
C GLN A 340 27.50 15.94 16.24
N ALA A 341 28.28 16.08 17.32
CA ALA A 341 29.21 15.06 17.81
C ALA A 341 30.08 14.44 16.70
N ASP A 342 30.01 13.12 16.51
CA ASP A 342 30.81 12.40 15.53
C ASP A 342 30.48 12.76 14.07
N GLN A 343 29.22 13.09 13.74
CA GLN A 343 28.82 13.49 12.39
C GLN A 343 29.54 14.78 11.98
N SER A 344 29.69 15.73 12.90
CA SER A 344 30.49 16.93 12.65
C SER A 344 31.96 16.60 12.41
N ILE A 345 32.56 15.75 13.25
CA ILE A 345 33.98 15.34 13.14
C ILE A 345 34.25 14.61 11.81
N LEU A 346 33.35 13.69 11.41
CA LEU A 346 33.39 12.99 10.12
C LEU A 346 33.31 13.97 8.94
N ASN A 347 32.40 14.94 8.99
CA ASN A 347 32.27 15.95 7.94
C ASN A 347 33.46 16.93 7.88
N MET A 348 34.05 17.30 9.03
CA MET A 348 35.28 18.10 9.08
C MET A 348 36.48 17.35 8.48
N LEU A 349 36.64 16.07 8.80
CA LEU A 349 37.78 15.28 8.31
C LEU A 349 37.68 14.93 6.81
N PHE A 350 36.46 14.77 6.30
CA PHE A 350 36.18 14.43 4.90
C PHE A 350 35.57 15.57 4.09
N GLU A 351 35.78 16.83 4.53
CA GLU A 351 35.31 18.01 3.82
C GLU A 351 35.78 17.99 2.35
N HIS A 352 34.85 18.14 1.42
CA HIS A 352 35.04 18.00 -0.03
C HIS A 352 35.59 16.65 -0.54
N LYS A 353 35.75 15.64 0.33
CA LYS A 353 36.28 14.31 -0.03
C LYS A 353 35.34 13.17 0.40
N TRP A 354 34.10 13.21 -0.08
CA TRP A 354 33.15 12.10 -0.03
C TRP A 354 32.39 11.99 -1.36
N LEU A 355 31.94 10.79 -1.71
CA LEU A 355 31.09 10.55 -2.88
C LEU A 355 29.61 10.62 -2.46
N GLU A 356 28.80 11.36 -3.20
CA GLU A 356 27.36 11.50 -2.88
C GLU A 356 26.55 10.32 -3.43
N LEU A 357 25.73 9.73 -2.55
CA LEU A 357 24.77 8.67 -2.83
C LEU A 357 23.35 9.25 -2.98
N ASP A 358 22.49 8.52 -3.70
CA ASP A 358 21.06 8.84 -3.82
C ASP A 358 20.37 8.85 -2.45
N PHE A 359 19.44 9.79 -2.25
CA PHE A 359 18.64 9.92 -1.03
C PHE A 359 17.78 8.68 -0.71
N ASP A 360 17.48 7.83 -1.70
CA ASP A 360 16.84 6.52 -1.52
C ASP A 360 17.62 5.63 -0.53
N TYR A 361 18.96 5.72 -0.53
CA TYR A 361 19.85 4.94 0.34
C TYR A 361 20.02 5.49 1.76
N ASN A 362 19.41 6.62 2.11
CA ASN A 362 19.34 7.12 3.49
C ASN A 362 18.14 8.07 3.64
N HIS A 363 16.94 7.53 3.48
CA HIS A 363 15.70 8.29 3.53
C HIS A 363 15.38 8.70 4.97
N ILE A 364 15.93 9.84 5.37
CA ILE A 364 15.64 10.45 6.67
C ILE A 364 14.21 11.00 6.67
N VAL A 365 13.36 10.39 7.48
CA VAL A 365 11.89 10.63 7.48
C VAL A 365 11.51 12.11 7.62
N ILE A 366 12.26 12.88 8.41
CA ILE A 366 12.02 14.31 8.60
C ILE A 366 12.57 15.18 7.46
N HIS A 367 13.60 14.71 6.74
CA HIS A 367 14.26 15.48 5.67
C HIS A 367 13.54 15.38 4.32
N LYS A 368 12.55 14.49 4.18
CA LYS A 368 11.67 14.44 2.99
C LYS A 368 10.98 15.79 2.69
N GLN A 369 10.84 16.67 3.68
CA GLN A 369 10.29 18.02 3.50
C GLN A 369 11.28 19.00 2.83
N PHE A 370 12.57 18.64 2.73
CA PHE A 370 13.67 19.48 2.27
C PHE A 370 14.41 18.90 1.05
N ALA A 371 13.94 17.77 0.52
CA ALA A 371 14.52 17.07 -0.62
C ALA A 371 13.45 16.86 -1.70
N ASP A 372 13.80 17.07 -2.97
CA ASP A 372 12.94 16.83 -4.14
C ASP A 372 12.79 15.33 -4.48
N TYR A 373 12.67 14.49 -3.44
CA TYR A 373 12.67 13.04 -3.54
C TYR A 373 11.29 12.49 -3.89
N GLN A 374 11.24 11.71 -4.98
CA GLN A 374 10.11 10.86 -5.35
C GLN A 374 10.54 9.39 -5.29
N LEU A 375 9.62 8.50 -4.95
CA LEU A 375 9.88 7.07 -4.98
C LEU A 375 10.19 6.63 -6.43
N PRO A 376 11.28 5.89 -6.68
CA PRO A 376 11.55 5.35 -8.01
C PRO A 376 10.44 4.40 -8.48
N GLU A 377 10.22 4.33 -9.79
CA GLU A 377 9.16 3.50 -10.38
C GLU A 377 9.30 2.02 -9.95
N GLY A 378 8.20 1.44 -9.46
CA GLY A 378 8.19 0.07 -8.92
C GLY A 378 8.61 -0.07 -7.44
N GLN A 379 8.89 1.02 -6.72
CA GLN A 379 9.15 0.99 -5.27
C GLN A 379 7.96 1.54 -4.45
N ASP A 380 7.48 0.76 -3.48
CA ASP A 380 6.46 1.20 -2.51
C ASP A 380 7.05 1.98 -1.31
N TYR A 381 8.33 1.74 -1.01
CA TYR A 381 9.08 2.28 0.13
C TYR A 381 10.51 2.67 -0.27
N PRO A 382 11.16 3.64 0.41
CA PRO A 382 12.57 3.98 0.17
C PRO A 382 13.53 2.84 0.55
N ALA A 383 14.63 2.68 -0.18
CA ALA A 383 15.58 1.57 -0.03
C ALA A 383 16.10 1.40 1.41
N ILE A 384 16.45 2.51 2.08
CA ILE A 384 16.79 2.54 3.50
C ILE A 384 16.01 3.67 4.17
N ILE A 385 15.16 3.32 5.14
CA ILE A 385 14.36 4.28 5.91
C ILE A 385 15.06 4.54 7.25
N HIS A 386 15.45 5.79 7.50
CA HIS A 386 16.22 6.18 8.68
C HIS A 386 15.40 7.09 9.61
N TYR A 387 15.20 6.63 10.85
CA TYR A 387 14.34 7.29 11.85
C TYR A 387 15.12 8.33 12.68
N LEU A 388 15.87 9.20 12.01
CA LEU A 388 16.76 10.22 12.59
C LEU A 388 15.97 11.35 13.31
N SER A 389 15.48 11.09 14.53
CA SER A 389 15.04 12.10 15.50
C SER A 389 14.82 11.47 16.89
N HIS A 390 14.37 12.25 17.88
CA HIS A 390 13.89 11.73 19.17
C HIS A 390 12.62 10.86 19.06
N ARG A 391 11.83 11.03 17.98
CA ARG A 391 10.58 10.33 17.67
C ARG A 391 10.88 8.98 17.00
N LYS A 392 11.24 7.96 17.78
CA LYS A 392 11.58 6.61 17.25
C LYS A 392 10.34 5.72 17.10
N PRO A 393 10.22 4.89 16.05
CA PRO A 393 9.01 4.10 15.78
C PRO A 393 8.69 3.03 16.84
N TRP A 394 9.63 2.67 17.71
CA TRP A 394 9.43 1.77 18.86
C TRP A 394 9.04 2.49 20.17
N LYS A 395 8.93 3.82 20.19
CA LYS A 395 8.42 4.57 21.34
C LYS A 395 6.90 4.78 21.25
N ASP A 396 6.25 4.92 22.40
CA ASP A 396 4.79 5.00 22.52
C ASP A 396 4.19 6.18 21.74
N LEU A 397 4.79 7.38 21.86
CA LEU A 397 4.26 8.64 21.34
C LEU A 397 4.85 9.09 19.98
N ALA A 398 5.42 8.18 19.18
CA ALA A 398 6.11 8.57 17.95
C ALA A 398 5.22 8.58 16.71
N ALA A 399 4.76 9.79 16.35
CA ALA A 399 4.25 10.14 15.02
C ALA A 399 5.40 10.36 14.02
N GLN A 400 5.85 9.29 13.37
CA GLN A 400 6.74 9.32 12.19
C GLN A 400 6.15 8.46 11.05
N THR A 401 6.41 8.88 9.81
CA THR A 401 6.13 8.11 8.60
C THR A 401 6.86 6.76 8.63
N TYR A 402 6.26 5.73 8.03
CA TYR A 402 6.83 4.38 7.91
C TYR A 402 6.98 3.61 9.25
N ARG A 403 6.35 4.05 10.34
CA ARG A 403 6.35 3.34 11.63
C ARG A 403 5.95 1.87 11.49
N GLU A 404 4.97 1.58 10.64
CA GLU A 404 4.49 0.24 10.32
C GLU A 404 5.60 -0.67 9.74
N VAL A 405 6.53 -0.11 8.98
CA VAL A 405 7.63 -0.86 8.35
C VAL A 405 8.63 -1.35 9.40
N TRP A 406 8.93 -0.54 10.42
CA TRP A 406 9.79 -0.97 11.54
C TRP A 406 9.13 -2.13 12.31
N TRP A 407 7.84 -2.01 12.64
CA TRP A 407 7.11 -3.05 13.37
C TRP A 407 6.94 -4.35 12.58
N TYR A 408 6.82 -4.27 11.25
CA TYR A 408 6.83 -5.44 10.36
C TYR A 408 8.14 -6.24 10.51
N TYR A 409 9.31 -5.60 10.33
CA TYR A 409 10.59 -6.30 10.47
C TYR A 409 10.89 -6.74 11.90
N HIS A 410 10.48 -5.95 12.91
CA HIS A 410 10.62 -6.34 14.31
C HIS A 410 9.83 -7.62 14.60
N GLY A 411 8.57 -7.69 14.15
CA GLY A 411 7.65 -8.81 14.36
C GLY A 411 7.96 -10.07 13.55
N LEU A 412 8.60 -9.96 12.37
CA LEU A 412 8.91 -11.11 11.50
C LEU A 412 9.71 -12.21 12.21
N GLU A 413 9.23 -13.44 12.15
CA GLU A 413 9.97 -14.59 12.65
C GLU A 413 11.07 -15.05 11.70
N TRP A 414 12.11 -15.68 12.24
CA TRP A 414 13.27 -16.14 11.46
C TRP A 414 12.93 -17.22 10.42
N THR A 415 11.78 -17.87 10.54
CA THR A 415 11.22 -18.80 9.54
C THR A 415 10.45 -18.09 8.43
N GLU A 416 9.89 -16.91 8.70
CA GLU A 416 9.13 -16.10 7.75
C GLU A 416 10.07 -15.25 6.89
N LEU A 417 11.14 -14.73 7.50
CA LEU A 417 12.21 -14.01 6.83
C LEU A 417 12.86 -14.81 5.68
N GLY A 418 12.85 -16.14 5.77
CA GLY A 418 13.31 -17.02 4.70
C GLY A 418 12.36 -17.15 3.49
N GLN A 419 11.12 -16.70 3.59
CA GLN A 419 10.11 -16.85 2.52
C GLN A 419 10.32 -15.87 1.36
N ASN A 420 10.97 -14.72 1.59
CA ASN A 420 11.45 -13.86 0.50
C ASN A 420 12.71 -14.46 -0.14
N HIS A 421 12.54 -15.58 -0.86
CA HIS A 421 13.61 -16.28 -1.55
C HIS A 421 14.21 -15.46 -2.69
N HIS A 422 13.44 -14.54 -3.25
CA HIS A 422 13.79 -13.74 -4.44
C HIS A 422 14.36 -12.36 -4.10
N LEU A 423 14.47 -12.03 -2.81
CA LEU A 423 15.07 -10.79 -2.30
C LEU A 423 14.41 -9.51 -2.82
N HIS A 424 13.15 -9.61 -3.25
CA HIS A 424 12.41 -8.49 -3.83
C HIS A 424 12.20 -7.36 -2.82
N PRO A 425 12.01 -6.10 -3.29
CA PRO A 425 11.64 -4.98 -2.45
C PRO A 425 10.39 -5.26 -1.61
N LEU A 426 10.28 -4.57 -0.48
CA LEU A 426 9.08 -4.59 0.34
C LEU A 426 7.93 -3.93 -0.45
N GLN A 427 6.81 -4.63 -0.53
CA GLN A 427 5.57 -4.12 -1.10
C GLN A 427 4.55 -3.90 0.01
N ARG A 428 3.60 -2.99 -0.19
CA ARG A 428 2.53 -2.72 0.79
C ARG A 428 1.69 -3.96 1.09
N SER A 429 1.51 -4.81 0.08
CA SER A 429 0.86 -6.13 0.18
C SER A 429 1.56 -7.08 1.17
N HIS A 430 2.86 -6.90 1.46
CA HIS A 430 3.56 -7.72 2.46
C HIS A 430 3.18 -7.34 3.89
N ILE A 431 2.90 -6.05 4.14
CA ILE A 431 2.41 -5.56 5.45
C ILE A 431 0.88 -5.75 5.55
N TYR A 432 0.16 -5.57 4.45
CA TYR A 432 -1.30 -5.56 4.37
C TYR A 432 -1.85 -6.53 3.29
N PRO A 433 -1.75 -7.86 3.50
CA PRO A 433 -1.98 -8.86 2.43
C PRO A 433 -3.43 -9.07 2.00
N ILE A 434 -4.41 -8.55 2.76
CA ILE A 434 -5.85 -8.69 2.47
C ILE A 434 -6.43 -7.34 1.99
N LYS A 435 -6.11 -6.27 2.73
CA LYS A 435 -6.59 -4.89 2.52
C LYS A 435 -5.74 -3.95 3.38
N GLU A 436 -5.43 -2.75 2.88
CA GLU A 436 -4.81 -1.71 3.71
C GLU A 436 -5.79 -1.25 4.83
N PRO A 437 -5.30 -0.91 6.04
CA PRO A 437 -6.14 -0.39 7.11
C PRO A 437 -6.70 0.98 6.72
N PHE A 438 -7.98 1.22 7.01
CA PHE A 438 -8.59 2.52 6.75
C PHE A 438 -7.89 3.58 7.60
N THR A 439 -7.24 4.55 6.96
CA THR A 439 -6.49 5.59 7.66
C THR A 439 -7.37 6.82 7.87
N CYS A 440 -7.57 7.22 9.12
CA CYS A 440 -8.32 8.42 9.47
C CYS A 440 -7.36 9.53 9.90
N LEU A 441 -7.13 10.56 9.06
CA LEU A 441 -6.35 11.72 9.44
C LEU A 441 -7.23 12.73 10.17
N ILE A 442 -7.06 12.78 11.49
CA ILE A 442 -7.55 13.85 12.34
C ILE A 442 -6.51 15.01 12.24
N TYR A 443 -6.96 16.25 11.93
CA TYR A 443 -6.10 17.43 11.83
C TYR A 443 -6.58 18.59 12.71
N THR A 444 -5.72 19.07 13.61
CA THR A 444 -6.11 19.71 14.86
C THR A 444 -5.43 21.01 15.20
N ALA A 445 -6.00 21.70 16.18
CA ALA A 445 -5.23 22.51 17.12
C ALA A 445 -5.23 21.89 18.54
N SER A 446 -5.82 20.70 18.73
CA SER A 446 -6.25 20.16 20.03
C SER A 446 -5.24 19.29 20.76
N ASP A 447 -5.12 19.53 22.07
CA ASP A 447 -4.59 18.58 23.05
C ASP A 447 -5.70 17.84 23.83
N HIS A 448 -6.97 18.17 23.62
CA HIS A 448 -8.13 17.43 24.13
C HIS A 448 -8.99 16.88 22.98
N ILE A 449 -8.90 15.57 22.79
CA ILE A 449 -9.66 14.80 21.79
C ILE A 449 -10.50 13.81 22.58
N GLU A 450 -11.73 14.23 22.87
CA GLU A 450 -12.62 13.55 23.80
C GLU A 450 -12.97 12.13 23.30
N GLN A 451 -12.89 11.13 24.20
CA GLN A 451 -13.12 9.71 23.90
C GLN A 451 -12.17 9.06 22.86
N ILE A 452 -11.01 9.66 22.51
CA ILE A 452 -10.06 9.07 21.55
C ILE A 452 -9.60 7.65 21.96
N GLU A 453 -9.44 7.39 23.25
CA GLU A 453 -9.07 6.07 23.79
C GLU A 453 -10.17 5.04 23.53
N THR A 454 -11.43 5.42 23.74
CA THR A 454 -12.63 4.61 23.47
C THR A 454 -12.81 4.34 21.97
N LEU A 455 -12.52 5.34 21.12
CA LEU A 455 -12.55 5.22 19.65
C LEU A 455 -11.48 4.24 19.14
N VAL A 456 -10.24 4.35 19.62
CA VAL A 456 -9.14 3.43 19.27
C VAL A 456 -9.42 2.00 19.74
N GLN A 457 -10.02 1.84 20.93
CA GLN A 457 -10.38 0.52 21.45
C GLN A 457 -11.57 -0.13 20.72
N SER A 458 -12.53 0.67 20.27
CA SER A 458 -13.78 0.20 19.66
C SER A 458 -13.68 0.04 18.13
N LEU A 459 -12.67 0.64 17.50
CA LEU A 459 -12.42 0.61 16.04
C LEU A 459 -10.98 0.15 15.73
N PRO A 460 -10.57 -1.07 16.15
CA PRO A 460 -9.17 -1.53 16.08
C PRO A 460 -8.61 -1.66 14.65
N ASP A 461 -9.48 -1.78 13.64
CA ASP A 461 -9.11 -1.92 12.22
C ASP A 461 -8.93 -0.57 11.48
N ILE A 462 -9.03 0.56 12.20
CA ILE A 462 -8.86 1.92 11.67
C ILE A 462 -7.55 2.52 12.20
N GLN A 463 -6.68 2.97 11.30
CA GLN A 463 -5.42 3.65 11.65
C GLN A 463 -5.66 5.16 11.77
N PHE A 464 -5.94 5.63 12.98
CA PHE A 464 -6.01 7.06 13.29
C PHE A 464 -4.62 7.71 13.20
N LYS A 465 -4.50 8.82 12.46
CA LYS A 465 -3.31 9.68 12.37
C LYS A 465 -3.74 11.06 12.84
N ILE A 466 -3.01 11.66 13.78
CA ILE A 466 -3.36 12.95 14.38
C ILE A 466 -2.23 13.94 14.09
N ALA A 467 -2.55 15.11 13.55
CA ALA A 467 -1.55 16.13 13.21
C ALA A 467 -2.06 17.53 13.59
N ALA A 468 -1.17 18.42 14.06
CA ALA A 468 -1.55 19.74 14.59
C ALA A 468 -0.75 20.88 13.94
N ARG A 469 -1.25 22.12 14.03
CA ARG A 469 -0.48 23.32 13.65
C ARG A 469 -0.14 24.28 14.81
N VAL A 470 -0.95 24.36 15.87
CA VAL A 470 -0.76 25.09 17.16
C VAL A 470 -1.81 24.59 18.20
N ILE A 471 -2.00 25.24 19.37
CA ILE A 471 -2.84 24.83 20.55
C ILE A 471 -4.31 25.39 20.47
N VAL A 472 -5.29 24.90 21.28
CA VAL A 472 -6.79 24.83 21.07
C VAL A 472 -7.77 25.78 21.80
N SER A 473 -9.05 25.74 21.33
CA SER A 473 -10.34 25.88 22.08
C SER A 473 -11.48 24.98 21.48
N ASP A 474 -12.72 24.95 22.02
CA ASP A 474 -13.34 23.67 22.43
C ASP A 474 -14.88 23.36 22.25
N GLN A 475 -15.87 24.27 22.39
CA GLN A 475 -17.28 23.86 22.76
C GLN A 475 -18.43 23.99 21.71
N ILE A 476 -19.37 23.02 21.69
CA ILE A 476 -20.70 22.97 20.98
C ILE A 476 -21.68 22.06 21.78
N GLU A 477 -22.98 22.36 21.79
CA GLU A 477 -23.99 21.87 22.76
C GLU A 477 -24.92 20.74 22.24
N GLU A 478 -25.18 19.72 23.06
CA GLU A 478 -26.17 18.61 22.90
C GLU A 478 -26.20 17.86 21.55
N LEU A 479 -25.15 18.01 20.74
CA LEU A 479 -25.07 17.47 19.37
C LEU A 479 -25.10 15.93 19.32
N ASP A 480 -24.48 15.27 20.29
CA ASP A 480 -24.36 13.80 20.33
C ASP A 480 -25.73 13.12 20.50
N TYR A 481 -26.59 13.65 21.40
CA TYR A 481 -27.95 13.13 21.64
C TYR A 481 -28.85 13.23 20.40
N LEU A 482 -28.72 14.33 19.62
CA LEU A 482 -29.49 14.55 18.40
C LEU A 482 -29.08 13.59 17.28
N LEU A 483 -27.79 13.28 17.15
CA LEU A 483 -27.26 12.35 16.16
C LEU A 483 -27.67 10.90 16.44
N GLU A 484 -27.70 10.48 17.71
CA GLU A 484 -28.22 9.17 18.12
C GLU A 484 -29.74 9.05 17.90
N SER A 485 -30.50 10.08 18.31
CA SER A 485 -31.98 10.06 18.32
C SER A 485 -32.62 10.17 16.93
N LEU A 486 -31.88 10.64 15.92
CA LEU A 486 -32.37 10.92 14.56
C LEU A 486 -31.45 10.27 13.50
N SER A 487 -30.97 9.06 13.77
CA SER A 487 -30.00 8.35 12.92
C SER A 487 -30.40 8.21 11.44
N ASN A 488 -31.69 8.24 11.10
CA ASN A 488 -32.19 8.20 9.73
C ASN A 488 -32.16 9.55 8.98
N ILE A 489 -31.75 10.66 9.62
CA ILE A 489 -31.70 12.01 9.03
C ILE A 489 -30.27 12.37 8.62
N CYS A 490 -30.06 12.80 7.37
CA CYS A 490 -28.75 13.25 6.89
C CYS A 490 -28.46 14.70 7.31
N PHE A 491 -27.60 14.89 8.31
CA PHE A 491 -27.16 16.18 8.83
C PHE A 491 -26.09 16.81 7.92
N HIS A 492 -26.26 18.10 7.61
CA HIS A 492 -25.26 18.88 6.89
C HIS A 492 -24.73 19.97 7.83
N ILE A 493 -23.45 19.93 8.17
CA ILE A 493 -22.81 20.92 9.04
C ILE A 493 -21.95 21.82 8.15
N ALA A 494 -22.21 23.13 8.18
CA ALA A 494 -21.65 24.09 7.25
C ALA A 494 -20.91 25.23 7.95
N ALA A 495 -19.84 25.73 7.34
CA ALA A 495 -19.08 26.88 7.82
C ALA A 495 -18.28 27.54 6.69
N PRO A 496 -18.02 28.86 6.74
CA PRO A 496 -17.16 29.53 5.76
C PRO A 496 -15.66 29.29 5.97
N VAL A 497 -15.32 28.51 6.99
CA VAL A 497 -13.96 28.15 7.39
C VAL A 497 -13.87 26.66 7.67
N GLN A 498 -12.65 26.15 7.80
CA GLN A 498 -12.40 24.74 8.01
C GLN A 498 -12.79 24.25 9.42
N PHE A 499 -13.58 23.17 9.49
CA PHE A 499 -14.09 22.58 10.74
C PHE A 499 -12.99 22.01 11.66
N SER A 500 -13.27 21.99 12.97
CA SER A 500 -12.46 21.35 14.02
C SER A 500 -12.53 19.83 13.99
N GLU A 501 -11.58 19.13 14.62
CA GLU A 501 -11.56 17.66 14.65
C GLU A 501 -12.85 17.04 15.21
N LYS A 502 -13.37 17.58 16.31
CA LYS A 502 -14.59 17.07 16.97
C LYS A 502 -15.83 17.18 16.06
N ILE A 503 -15.89 18.15 15.15
CA ILE A 503 -16.92 18.18 14.09
C ILE A 503 -16.54 17.26 12.91
N ARG A 504 -15.25 17.19 12.52
CA ARG A 504 -14.81 16.32 11.43
C ARG A 504 -15.03 14.84 11.70
N SER A 505 -14.90 14.41 12.95
CA SER A 505 -15.23 13.06 13.41
C SER A 505 -16.72 12.72 13.39
N LEU A 506 -17.62 13.68 13.09
CA LEU A 506 -19.04 13.38 12.92
C LEU A 506 -19.36 12.84 11.53
N GLU A 507 -18.53 13.13 10.51
CA GLU A 507 -18.75 12.71 9.10
C GLU A 507 -18.62 11.19 8.88
N THR A 508 -18.11 10.45 9.87
CA THR A 508 -18.09 8.97 9.86
C THR A 508 -19.44 8.35 10.19
N ASN A 509 -20.42 9.12 10.69
CA ASN A 509 -21.82 8.69 10.73
C ASN A 509 -22.39 8.70 9.30
N TYR A 510 -23.05 7.61 8.90
CA TYR A 510 -23.56 7.43 7.52
C TYR A 510 -24.47 8.57 7.05
N ASN A 511 -25.08 9.25 8.01
CA ASN A 511 -26.03 10.34 7.92
C ASN A 511 -25.44 11.72 8.32
N VAL A 512 -24.13 11.96 8.21
CA VAL A 512 -23.55 13.30 8.43
C VAL A 512 -22.63 13.73 7.27
N ARG A 513 -22.68 14.99 6.85
CA ARG A 513 -21.90 15.59 5.76
C ARG A 513 -21.39 16.97 6.18
N LEU A 514 -20.15 17.29 5.84
CA LEU A 514 -19.53 18.57 6.17
C LEU A 514 -19.37 19.42 4.90
N ARG A 515 -19.65 20.72 5.01
CA ARG A 515 -19.70 21.62 3.85
C ARG A 515 -18.99 22.94 4.15
N THR A 516 -17.75 23.07 3.71
CA THR A 516 -17.06 24.36 3.72
C THR A 516 -17.69 25.24 2.63
N ILE A 517 -18.18 26.42 2.99
CA ILE A 517 -18.93 27.32 2.11
C ILE A 517 -18.10 28.59 1.85
N THR A 518 -17.44 28.64 0.70
CA THR A 518 -16.49 29.69 0.35
C THR A 518 -17.12 30.88 -0.37
N ASN A 519 -18.36 30.74 -0.85
CA ASN A 519 -19.10 31.75 -1.60
C ASN A 519 -20.63 31.61 -1.42
N GLU A 520 -21.37 32.60 -1.90
CA GLU A 520 -22.82 32.67 -1.71
C GLU A 520 -23.61 31.68 -2.59
N GLU A 521 -23.06 31.23 -3.73
CA GLU A 521 -23.71 30.22 -4.58
C GLU A 521 -23.70 28.84 -3.90
N GLU A 522 -22.57 28.45 -3.30
CA GLU A 522 -22.45 27.26 -2.45
C GLU A 522 -23.42 27.29 -1.26
N LEU A 523 -23.59 28.46 -0.63
CA LEU A 523 -24.53 28.64 0.49
C LEU A 523 -25.98 28.45 0.04
N ASN A 524 -26.36 29.07 -1.08
CA ASN A 524 -27.73 28.98 -1.60
C ASN A 524 -28.04 27.55 -2.09
N PHE A 525 -27.08 26.86 -2.72
CA PHE A 525 -27.21 25.44 -3.07
C PHE A 525 -27.41 24.56 -1.82
N LEU A 526 -26.71 24.85 -0.72
CA LEU A 526 -26.92 24.13 0.54
C LEU A 526 -28.33 24.37 1.09
N VAL A 527 -28.79 25.63 1.14
CA VAL A 527 -30.15 26.00 1.56
C VAL A 527 -31.19 25.26 0.71
N ASP A 528 -31.00 25.16 -0.61
CA ASP A 528 -31.88 24.40 -1.51
C ASP A 528 -31.89 22.89 -1.17
N THR A 529 -30.74 22.29 -0.91
CA THR A 529 -30.61 20.84 -0.64
C THR A 529 -31.13 20.38 0.72
N CYS A 530 -31.14 21.24 1.74
CA CYS A 530 -31.54 20.90 3.10
C CYS A 530 -33.02 21.18 3.38
N ASP A 531 -33.67 20.35 4.21
CA ASP A 531 -35.13 20.38 4.39
C ASP A 531 -35.58 21.24 5.60
N PHE A 532 -34.68 21.52 6.55
CA PHE A 532 -34.84 22.44 7.70
C PHE A 532 -33.46 22.83 8.25
N LEU A 533 -33.42 23.82 9.17
CA LEU A 533 -32.20 24.25 9.87
C LEU A 533 -32.28 23.96 11.38
N LEU A 534 -31.13 23.62 11.98
CA LEU A 534 -30.93 23.55 13.43
C LEU A 534 -30.01 24.70 13.87
N ASP A 535 -30.58 25.64 14.61
CA ASP A 535 -29.92 26.83 15.17
C ASP A 535 -29.40 26.47 16.58
N ILE A 536 -28.29 25.72 16.62
CA ILE A 536 -27.73 25.07 17.84
C ILE A 536 -26.23 25.32 18.05
N ASN A 537 -25.60 26.18 17.24
CA ASN A 537 -24.22 26.59 17.48
C ASN A 537 -24.15 27.65 18.60
N HIS A 538 -23.03 27.70 19.32
CA HIS A 538 -22.74 28.82 20.20
C HIS A 538 -22.08 29.98 19.45
N PHE A 539 -21.96 31.13 20.15
CA PHE A 539 -21.35 32.38 19.72
C PHE A 539 -22.24 33.28 18.85
N GLN A 540 -21.81 33.71 17.66
CA GLN A 540 -22.58 34.62 16.80
C GLN A 540 -23.08 33.91 15.54
N GLU A 541 -24.25 34.33 15.04
CA GLU A 541 -24.78 33.90 13.75
C GLU A 541 -23.81 34.27 12.62
N VAL A 542 -23.67 33.36 11.66
CA VAL A 542 -22.80 33.51 10.48
C VAL A 542 -23.68 33.55 9.21
N ASP A 543 -23.31 34.41 8.26
CA ASP A 543 -23.91 34.56 6.92
C ASP A 543 -25.45 34.78 6.87
N ALA A 544 -26.04 35.24 7.98
CA ALA A 544 -27.50 35.46 8.15
C ALA A 544 -28.36 34.22 7.84
N ILE A 545 -27.80 33.02 8.09
CA ILE A 545 -28.33 31.74 7.64
C ILE A 545 -29.75 31.45 8.16
N VAL A 546 -30.12 31.92 9.36
CA VAL A 546 -31.47 31.75 9.92
C VAL A 546 -32.49 32.46 9.03
N SER A 547 -32.22 33.73 8.69
CA SER A 547 -33.10 34.52 7.84
C SER A 547 -33.28 33.93 6.44
N LYS A 548 -32.23 33.29 5.89
CA LYS A 548 -32.25 32.65 4.56
C LYS A 548 -33.18 31.42 4.53
N PHE A 549 -33.13 30.56 5.55
CA PHE A 549 -34.04 29.40 5.64
C PHE A 549 -35.51 29.82 5.81
N VAL A 550 -35.78 30.84 6.64
CA VAL A 550 -37.14 31.38 6.84
C VAL A 550 -37.70 31.98 5.55
N GLN A 551 -36.89 32.74 4.79
CA GLN A 551 -37.31 33.30 3.49
C GLN A 551 -37.55 32.22 2.43
N ALA A 552 -36.84 31.10 2.48
CA ALA A 552 -37.09 29.92 1.65
C ALA A 552 -38.35 29.12 2.07
N GLY A 553 -39.08 29.56 3.10
CA GLY A 553 -40.27 28.88 3.62
C GLY A 553 -39.97 27.58 4.39
N LYS A 554 -38.72 27.39 4.84
CA LYS A 554 -38.27 26.19 5.56
C LYS A 554 -38.24 26.44 7.07
N SER A 555 -38.52 25.41 7.86
CA SER A 555 -38.53 25.54 9.33
C SER A 555 -37.12 25.66 9.89
N VAL A 556 -37.01 26.42 10.98
CA VAL A 556 -35.79 26.56 11.79
C VAL A 556 -36.14 26.19 13.23
N PHE A 557 -35.38 25.27 13.83
CA PHE A 557 -35.55 24.84 15.22
C PHE A 557 -34.31 25.24 16.03
N ALA A 558 -34.49 25.78 17.24
CA ALA A 558 -33.41 26.30 18.09
C ALA A 558 -33.56 25.84 19.56
N PHE A 559 -32.48 25.86 20.33
CA PHE A 559 -32.58 25.80 21.80
C PHE A 559 -32.55 27.20 22.43
N ASP A 560 -33.17 27.34 23.60
CA ASP A 560 -33.25 28.60 24.37
C ASP A 560 -31.89 29.19 24.77
N ASN A 561 -30.83 28.37 24.83
CA ASN A 561 -29.45 28.77 25.11
C ASN A 561 -28.58 29.01 23.86
N THR A 562 -29.08 28.73 22.65
CA THR A 562 -28.35 28.87 21.37
C THR A 562 -29.06 29.73 20.33
N VAL A 563 -30.35 30.05 20.52
CA VAL A 563 -31.17 30.79 19.55
C VAL A 563 -30.60 32.17 19.20
N HIS A 564 -30.36 32.41 17.90
CA HIS A 564 -29.85 33.69 17.41
C HIS A 564 -30.99 34.68 17.11
N GLY A 565 -31.32 35.49 18.12
CA GLY A 565 -32.33 36.56 18.01
C GLY A 565 -33.76 36.04 17.98
N ASN A 566 -34.66 36.75 17.27
CA ASN A 566 -36.04 36.30 17.04
C ASN A 566 -36.41 36.56 15.58
N GLN A 567 -36.19 35.56 14.74
CA GLN A 567 -36.27 35.64 13.28
C GLN A 567 -37.35 34.71 12.70
N GLY A 568 -38.09 34.01 13.57
CA GLY A 568 -39.12 33.02 13.20
C GLY A 568 -38.78 31.57 13.56
N GLN A 569 -37.73 31.32 14.37
CA GLN A 569 -37.41 29.98 14.87
C GLN A 569 -38.50 29.42 15.80
N GLU A 570 -38.76 28.11 15.72
CA GLU A 570 -39.45 27.36 16.79
C GLU A 570 -38.40 27.02 17.88
N VAL A 571 -38.60 27.52 19.11
CA VAL A 571 -37.60 27.44 20.20
C VAL A 571 -37.99 26.39 21.26
N PHE A 572 -37.02 25.57 21.67
CA PHE A 572 -37.17 24.49 22.66
C PHE A 572 -36.24 24.71 23.85
N LEU A 573 -36.57 24.14 25.02
CA LEU A 573 -35.66 24.17 26.18
C LEU A 573 -34.53 23.16 25.97
N SER A 574 -33.27 23.57 26.11
CA SER A 574 -32.10 22.68 25.98
C SER A 574 -32.15 21.51 26.96
N SER A 575 -32.72 21.73 28.15
CA SER A 575 -32.97 20.68 29.16
C SER A 575 -34.02 19.62 28.78
N THR A 576 -34.74 19.76 27.66
CA THR A 576 -35.67 18.74 27.13
C THR A 576 -35.52 18.59 25.60
N PRO A 577 -34.41 18.00 25.12
CA PRO A 577 -34.12 17.89 23.69
C PRO A 577 -35.03 16.87 22.97
N ASP A 578 -35.68 15.97 23.72
CA ASP A 578 -36.69 15.02 23.26
C ASP A 578 -37.87 15.69 22.53
N LYS A 579 -38.24 16.92 22.94
CA LYS A 579 -39.34 17.67 22.30
C LYS A 579 -38.98 18.18 20.92
N LEU A 580 -37.73 18.64 20.74
CA LEU A 580 -37.21 19.02 19.41
C LEU A 580 -37.17 17.80 18.50
N VAL A 581 -36.65 16.67 19.00
CA VAL A 581 -36.64 15.37 18.29
C VAL A 581 -38.06 14.94 17.87
N SER A 582 -39.06 15.07 18.75
CA SER A 582 -40.46 14.75 18.41
C SER A 582 -40.99 15.68 17.31
N ARG A 583 -40.78 17.00 17.43
CA ARG A 583 -41.22 17.96 16.42
C ARG A 583 -40.59 17.70 15.06
N VAL A 584 -39.31 17.36 15.00
CA VAL A 584 -38.60 16.99 13.77
C VAL A 584 -39.20 15.71 13.16
N ARG A 585 -39.58 14.71 13.97
CA ARG A 585 -40.25 13.49 13.47
C ARG A 585 -41.66 13.77 12.94
N ASP A 586 -42.42 14.66 13.58
CA ASP A 586 -43.73 15.10 13.07
C ASP A 586 -43.55 15.86 11.73
N TYR A 587 -42.55 16.75 11.68
CA TYR A 587 -42.17 17.51 10.47
C TYR A 587 -41.87 16.60 9.28
N LEU A 588 -41.19 15.46 9.46
CA LEU A 588 -40.89 14.51 8.39
C LEU A 588 -42.14 13.87 7.72
N ASN A 589 -43.30 13.90 8.37
CA ASN A 589 -44.54 13.29 7.86
C ASN A 589 -45.49 14.30 7.18
N GLU A 590 -45.11 15.58 7.11
CA GLU A 590 -45.89 16.63 6.46
C GLU A 590 -45.78 16.55 4.92
N VAL A 591 -46.89 16.73 4.20
CA VAL A 591 -46.90 16.73 2.72
C VAL A 591 -46.36 18.06 2.17
N ARG A 592 -45.37 18.01 1.28
CA ARG A 592 -44.70 19.18 0.69
C ARG A 592 -44.61 19.14 -0.83
N LEU A 593 -44.29 20.31 -1.38
CA LEU A 593 -43.87 20.50 -2.77
C LEU A 593 -42.35 20.28 -2.87
N GLY A 594 -41.92 19.68 -3.98
CA GLY A 594 -40.52 19.42 -4.30
C GLY A 594 -39.81 20.62 -4.92
N THR A 595 -38.53 20.45 -5.23
CA THR A 595 -37.67 21.47 -5.85
C THR A 595 -37.18 20.96 -7.20
N ASN A 596 -37.37 21.71 -8.29
CA ASN A 596 -36.91 21.31 -9.61
C ASN A 596 -35.98 22.38 -10.21
N HIS A 597 -34.73 22.00 -10.48
CA HIS A 597 -33.67 22.82 -11.08
C HIS A 597 -33.23 22.32 -12.46
N GLN A 598 -34.12 21.65 -13.22
CA GLN A 598 -33.80 21.10 -14.55
C GLN A 598 -33.23 22.14 -15.54
N GLU A 599 -33.58 23.41 -15.39
CA GLU A 599 -33.12 24.53 -16.20
C GLU A 599 -31.63 24.87 -16.01
N LYS A 600 -31.00 24.41 -14.91
CA LYS A 600 -29.55 24.58 -14.67
C LYS A 600 -28.68 23.61 -15.47
N ILE A 601 -29.25 22.58 -16.11
CA ILE A 601 -28.49 21.61 -16.93
C ILE A 601 -28.15 22.20 -18.30
N ILE A 602 -26.85 22.22 -18.62
CA ILE A 602 -26.32 22.58 -19.93
C ILE A 602 -26.67 21.46 -20.93
N GLN A 603 -27.55 21.77 -21.89
CA GLN A 603 -27.97 20.83 -22.93
C GLN A 603 -26.93 20.82 -24.08
N ASP A 604 -25.90 19.97 -24.00
CA ASP A 604 -24.94 19.64 -25.09
C ASP A 604 -25.53 18.57 -26.04
N GLY A 605 -26.82 18.70 -26.33
CA GLY A 605 -27.58 17.70 -27.08
C GLY A 605 -29.08 18.00 -27.12
N THR A 606 -29.85 17.06 -27.67
CA THR A 606 -31.28 17.21 -27.95
C THR A 606 -32.08 15.95 -27.62
N TRP A 607 -33.42 16.09 -27.56
CA TRP A 607 -34.39 15.03 -27.25
C TRP A 607 -34.31 14.44 -25.83
N ASN A 608 -33.86 15.24 -24.87
CA ASN A 608 -33.86 14.87 -23.45
C ASN A 608 -35.26 14.98 -22.85
N VAL A 609 -35.60 14.04 -21.97
CA VAL A 609 -36.94 13.89 -21.38
C VAL A 609 -36.83 14.02 -19.86
N PHE A 610 -37.53 15.02 -19.31
CA PHE A 610 -37.66 15.24 -17.87
C PHE A 610 -39.10 14.98 -17.45
N LYS A 611 -39.29 13.99 -16.56
CA LYS A 611 -40.55 13.65 -15.90
C LYS A 611 -40.32 13.70 -14.40
N ILE A 612 -40.44 14.89 -13.84
CA ILE A 612 -40.27 15.19 -12.42
C ILE A 612 -41.67 15.48 -11.87
N ASP A 613 -42.13 14.73 -10.87
CA ASP A 613 -43.41 15.00 -10.18
C ASP A 613 -43.30 16.25 -9.30
N ASP A 614 -44.43 16.87 -8.94
CA ASP A 614 -44.49 18.10 -8.12
C ASP A 614 -43.97 17.90 -6.68
N LYS A 615 -43.68 16.66 -6.29
CA LYS A 615 -43.14 16.24 -4.98
C LYS A 615 -41.69 15.77 -5.05
N ALA A 616 -41.11 15.63 -6.24
CA ALA A 616 -39.73 15.17 -6.42
C ALA A 616 -38.74 16.31 -6.20
N HIS A 617 -37.53 15.97 -5.75
CA HIS A 617 -36.41 16.91 -5.68
C HIS A 617 -35.40 16.61 -6.79
N PHE A 618 -35.28 17.51 -7.76
CA PHE A 618 -34.33 17.44 -8.86
C PHE A 618 -33.33 18.59 -8.73
N ILE A 619 -32.17 18.31 -8.13
CA ILE A 619 -31.18 19.32 -7.75
C ILE A 619 -29.93 19.19 -8.62
N VAL A 620 -29.48 20.32 -9.15
CA VAL A 620 -28.44 20.41 -10.17
C VAL A 620 -27.41 21.46 -9.75
N GLY A 621 -26.14 21.05 -9.67
CA GLY A 621 -24.99 21.91 -9.39
C GLY A 621 -24.49 22.68 -10.62
N ALA A 622 -23.36 23.37 -10.47
CA ALA A 622 -22.74 24.16 -11.52
C ALA A 622 -22.14 23.29 -12.64
N ASN A 623 -22.20 23.76 -13.89
CA ASN A 623 -21.56 23.12 -15.04
C ASN A 623 -21.97 21.65 -15.32
N VAL A 624 -23.13 21.21 -14.82
CA VAL A 624 -23.69 19.90 -15.17
C VAL A 624 -24.15 19.92 -16.63
N ALA A 625 -23.64 19.00 -17.44
CA ALA A 625 -23.91 18.94 -18.88
C ALA A 625 -24.43 17.57 -19.32
N CYS A 626 -25.38 17.57 -20.24
CA CYS A 626 -25.96 16.34 -20.78
C CYS A 626 -26.07 16.35 -22.31
N ARG A 627 -25.96 15.17 -22.94
CA ARG A 627 -26.02 15.01 -24.40
C ARG A 627 -27.41 14.64 -24.91
N ASN A 628 -27.55 13.60 -25.74
CA ASN A 628 -28.76 13.32 -26.52
C ASN A 628 -29.51 12.10 -25.99
N PHE A 629 -30.84 12.23 -25.92
CA PHE A 629 -31.78 11.18 -25.49
C PHE A 629 -31.67 10.78 -24.02
N GLU A 630 -31.24 11.70 -23.14
CA GLU A 630 -31.22 11.49 -21.70
C GLU A 630 -32.65 11.40 -21.14
N ASN A 631 -32.90 10.45 -20.24
CA ASN A 631 -34.22 10.23 -19.65
C ASN A 631 -34.16 10.33 -18.12
N PHE A 632 -34.76 11.38 -17.56
CA PHE A 632 -34.95 11.56 -16.14
C PHE A 632 -36.41 11.30 -15.77
N HIS A 633 -36.64 10.30 -14.92
CA HIS A 633 -37.95 9.97 -14.37
C HIS A 633 -37.83 9.90 -12.85
N VAL A 634 -38.37 10.90 -12.17
CA VAL A 634 -38.28 11.07 -10.71
C VAL A 634 -39.69 11.24 -10.17
N SER A 635 -40.16 10.25 -9.42
CA SER A 635 -41.53 10.23 -8.88
C SER A 635 -41.61 10.99 -7.55
N SER A 636 -41.13 10.41 -6.47
CA SER A 636 -41.07 11.04 -5.14
C SER A 636 -39.65 11.14 -4.58
N GLY A 637 -38.67 10.68 -5.33
CA GLY A 637 -37.28 10.62 -4.90
C GLY A 637 -36.49 11.93 -5.09
N LYS A 638 -35.22 11.88 -4.69
CA LYS A 638 -34.27 12.99 -4.75
C LYS A 638 -33.10 12.65 -5.68
N VAL A 639 -33.04 13.28 -6.84
CA VAL A 639 -31.87 13.21 -7.74
C VAL A 639 -30.98 14.41 -7.48
N ILE A 640 -29.69 14.16 -7.26
CA ILE A 640 -28.66 15.18 -7.02
C ILE A 640 -27.51 14.97 -8.00
N LEU A 641 -27.29 15.97 -8.84
CA LEU A 641 -26.14 16.05 -9.75
C LEU A 641 -25.20 17.14 -9.22
N HIS A 642 -24.05 16.75 -8.68
CA HIS A 642 -23.03 17.69 -8.19
C HIS A 642 -22.24 18.33 -9.35
N ASP A 643 -21.39 19.30 -9.05
CA ASP A 643 -20.77 20.18 -10.05
C ASP A 643 -19.94 19.43 -11.11
N GLY A 644 -20.02 19.87 -12.37
CA GLY A 644 -19.22 19.34 -13.48
C GLY A 644 -19.56 17.91 -13.91
N VAL A 645 -20.68 17.34 -13.45
CA VAL A 645 -21.15 16.03 -13.91
C VAL A 645 -21.46 16.06 -15.41
N PHE A 646 -20.89 15.11 -16.16
CA PHE A 646 -21.06 14.99 -17.61
C PHE A 646 -21.80 13.70 -17.98
N ILE A 647 -22.93 13.85 -18.66
CA ILE A 647 -23.85 12.77 -19.04
C ILE A 647 -23.83 12.61 -20.57
N ASN A 648 -23.19 11.53 -21.05
CA ASN A 648 -23.13 11.22 -22.48
C ASN A 648 -24.40 10.47 -22.96
N ASN A 649 -24.53 10.32 -24.29
CA ASN A 649 -25.77 9.95 -24.96
C ASN A 649 -26.56 8.77 -24.34
N SER A 650 -27.87 8.94 -24.23
CA SER A 650 -28.87 7.89 -23.97
C SER A 650 -28.79 7.22 -22.58
N CYS A 651 -28.30 7.94 -21.58
CA CYS A 651 -28.39 7.52 -20.18
C CYS A 651 -29.83 7.67 -19.63
N SER A 652 -30.12 6.96 -18.54
CA SER A 652 -31.44 7.03 -17.89
C SER A 652 -31.37 6.97 -16.37
N PHE A 653 -32.07 7.88 -15.70
CA PHE A 653 -32.20 7.99 -14.25
C PHE A 653 -33.64 7.72 -13.87
N ASN A 654 -33.90 6.58 -13.21
CA ASN A 654 -35.24 6.19 -12.75
C ASN A 654 -35.20 6.15 -11.21
N CYS A 655 -35.71 7.20 -10.57
CA CYS A 655 -35.56 7.45 -9.14
C CYS A 655 -36.92 7.45 -8.42
N MET A 656 -37.02 6.62 -7.38
CA MET A 656 -38.12 6.63 -6.41
C MET A 656 -37.70 7.06 -5.01
N GLU A 657 -36.40 6.93 -4.66
CA GLU A 657 -35.83 7.29 -3.36
C GLU A 657 -34.68 8.29 -3.51
N ARG A 658 -33.50 7.86 -3.99
CA ARG A 658 -32.33 8.75 -4.16
C ARG A 658 -31.31 8.21 -5.17
N ILE A 659 -30.90 9.07 -6.09
CA ILE A 659 -29.73 8.86 -6.97
C ILE A 659 -28.83 10.08 -6.86
N GLU A 660 -27.56 9.87 -6.50
CA GLU A 660 -26.60 10.95 -6.30
C GLU A 660 -25.31 10.69 -7.07
N ILE A 661 -24.90 11.67 -7.89
CA ILE A 661 -23.70 11.62 -8.73
C ILE A 661 -22.73 12.72 -8.30
N GLY A 662 -21.56 12.32 -7.79
CA GLY A 662 -20.52 13.22 -7.27
C GLY A 662 -19.85 14.10 -8.34
N ALA A 663 -19.19 15.16 -7.89
CA ALA A 663 -18.63 16.19 -8.75
C ALA A 663 -17.58 15.65 -9.74
N GLY A 664 -17.47 16.26 -10.91
CA GLY A 664 -16.52 15.87 -11.97
C GLY A 664 -16.77 14.49 -12.61
N THR A 665 -17.75 13.72 -12.13
CA THR A 665 -18.02 12.38 -12.65
C THR A 665 -18.59 12.41 -14.05
N MET A 666 -17.96 11.62 -14.92
CA MET A 666 -18.28 11.48 -16.33
C MET A 666 -18.89 10.09 -16.57
N MET A 667 -19.98 10.02 -17.34
CA MET A 667 -20.57 8.75 -17.76
C MET A 667 -20.63 8.63 -19.30
N GLY A 668 -20.30 7.44 -19.78
CA GLY A 668 -20.36 7.03 -21.18
C GLY A 668 -21.78 6.77 -21.66
N GLU A 669 -21.91 6.31 -22.90
CA GLU A 669 -23.22 6.23 -23.56
C GLU A 669 -24.07 5.08 -22.99
N GLY A 670 -25.36 5.31 -22.75
CA GLY A 670 -26.30 4.27 -22.37
C GLY A 670 -26.21 3.79 -20.92
N VAL A 671 -25.66 4.60 -20.00
CA VAL A 671 -25.60 4.26 -18.57
C VAL A 671 -26.98 4.38 -17.91
N ARG A 672 -27.36 3.41 -17.08
CA ARG A 672 -28.72 3.35 -16.52
C ARG A 672 -28.71 3.18 -15.00
N PHE A 673 -29.54 3.97 -14.32
CA PHE A 673 -29.71 3.94 -12.88
C PHE A 673 -31.15 3.57 -12.51
N TYR A 674 -31.30 2.61 -11.59
CA TYR A 674 -32.58 2.14 -11.04
C TYR A 674 -32.45 1.92 -9.54
N ASP A 675 -32.88 2.89 -8.72
CA ASP A 675 -32.82 2.82 -7.25
C ASP A 675 -33.93 1.97 -6.61
N HIS A 676 -34.67 1.23 -7.43
CA HIS A 676 -35.82 0.44 -7.03
C HIS A 676 -35.95 -0.86 -7.84
N ASP A 677 -36.59 -1.86 -7.23
CA ASP A 677 -36.97 -3.11 -7.88
C ASP A 677 -38.37 -3.54 -7.41
N HIS A 678 -39.08 -4.30 -8.23
CA HIS A 678 -40.41 -4.80 -7.90
C HIS A 678 -40.36 -5.75 -6.68
N ILE A 679 -41.35 -5.67 -5.79
CA ILE A 679 -41.52 -6.70 -4.76
C ILE A 679 -41.88 -8.03 -5.45
N TYR A 680 -41.20 -9.11 -5.11
CA TYR A 680 -41.49 -10.43 -5.65
C TYR A 680 -41.44 -11.53 -4.59
N THR A 681 -42.16 -12.61 -4.87
CA THR A 681 -42.09 -13.89 -4.15
C THR A 681 -41.69 -15.00 -5.14
N ALA A 682 -41.56 -16.23 -4.67
CA ALA A 682 -41.31 -17.39 -5.53
C ALA A 682 -42.42 -17.66 -6.57
N GLU A 683 -43.61 -17.05 -6.42
CA GLU A 683 -44.79 -17.31 -7.25
C GLU A 683 -45.27 -16.08 -8.05
N LYS A 684 -44.93 -14.86 -7.63
CA LYS A 684 -45.50 -13.62 -8.20
C LYS A 684 -44.56 -12.43 -8.09
N ILE A 685 -44.56 -11.57 -9.12
CA ILE A 685 -43.96 -10.22 -9.09
C ILE A 685 -45.09 -9.20 -8.95
N GLU A 686 -45.00 -8.29 -7.98
CA GLU A 686 -45.98 -7.23 -7.73
C GLU A 686 -45.75 -6.04 -8.66
N LYS A 687 -46.80 -5.64 -9.39
CA LYS A 687 -46.67 -4.66 -10.49
C LYS A 687 -46.56 -3.20 -10.05
N TRP A 688 -47.01 -2.90 -8.83
CA TRP A 688 -47.18 -1.52 -8.31
C TRP A 688 -46.63 -1.35 -6.89
N GLN A 689 -45.71 -2.23 -6.49
CA GLN A 689 -45.04 -2.18 -5.20
C GLN A 689 -43.56 -2.43 -5.44
N TRP A 690 -42.74 -1.60 -4.80
CA TRP A 690 -41.31 -1.55 -5.02
C TRP A 690 -40.56 -1.64 -3.69
N THR A 691 -39.36 -2.19 -3.74
CA THR A 691 -38.32 -1.99 -2.74
C THR A 691 -37.33 -0.98 -3.29
N THR A 692 -36.98 0.02 -2.50
CA THR A 692 -36.02 1.06 -2.88
C THR A 692 -34.75 0.93 -2.05
N GLU A 693 -33.61 1.36 -2.60
CA GLU A 693 -32.36 1.54 -1.86
C GLU A 693 -31.45 2.50 -2.64
N PRO A 694 -30.84 3.51 -1.99
CA PRO A 694 -30.21 4.63 -2.68
C PRO A 694 -29.00 4.22 -3.54
N ILE A 695 -28.81 4.90 -4.66
CA ILE A 695 -27.62 4.78 -5.51
C ILE A 695 -26.69 5.97 -5.29
N ARG A 696 -25.39 5.71 -5.15
CA ARG A 696 -24.36 6.75 -5.02
C ARG A 696 -23.18 6.49 -5.94
N VAL A 697 -22.75 7.50 -6.68
CA VAL A 697 -21.49 7.51 -7.43
C VAL A 697 -20.63 8.63 -6.88
N GLY A 698 -19.38 8.32 -6.54
CA GLY A 698 -18.39 9.27 -6.03
C GLY A 698 -18.01 10.36 -7.02
N ARG A 699 -17.03 11.20 -6.64
CA ARG A 699 -16.45 12.22 -7.53
C ARG A 699 -15.44 11.63 -8.51
N ASP A 700 -15.15 12.36 -9.59
CA ASP A 700 -14.08 12.08 -10.54
C ASP A 700 -14.10 10.64 -11.10
N CYS A 701 -15.28 10.04 -11.21
CA CYS A 701 -15.47 8.69 -11.73
C CYS A 701 -15.65 8.70 -13.25
N TRP A 702 -15.23 7.62 -13.90
CA TRP A 702 -15.62 7.32 -15.29
C TRP A 702 -16.50 6.08 -15.31
N ILE A 703 -17.79 6.26 -15.59
CA ILE A 703 -18.73 5.15 -15.76
C ILE A 703 -18.81 4.81 -17.25
N GLY A 704 -18.25 3.67 -17.66
CA GLY A 704 -18.18 3.25 -19.05
C GLY A 704 -19.54 3.03 -19.71
N SER A 705 -19.56 3.02 -21.05
CA SER A 705 -20.80 2.88 -21.82
C SER A 705 -21.56 1.59 -21.50
N ASN A 706 -22.90 1.68 -21.44
CA ASN A 706 -23.86 0.61 -21.18
C ASN A 706 -23.78 -0.05 -19.79
N VAL A 707 -23.09 0.55 -18.81
CA VAL A 707 -23.16 0.12 -17.40
C VAL A 707 -24.59 0.30 -16.87
N THR A 708 -25.11 -0.70 -16.17
CA THR A 708 -26.37 -0.60 -15.41
C THR A 708 -26.10 -0.69 -13.92
N ILE A 709 -26.50 0.34 -13.19
CA ILE A 709 -26.32 0.52 -11.74
C ILE A 709 -27.70 0.37 -11.08
N LEU A 710 -27.81 -0.60 -10.19
CA LEU A 710 -29.04 -0.96 -9.49
C LEU A 710 -29.02 -0.47 -8.04
N LYS A 711 -30.19 -0.51 -7.39
CA LYS A 711 -30.42 -0.13 -6.00
C LYS A 711 -29.33 -0.64 -5.04
N GLY A 712 -28.96 0.19 -4.07
CA GLY A 712 -27.92 -0.11 -3.06
C GLY A 712 -26.47 -0.02 -3.56
N VAL A 713 -26.22 0.12 -4.87
CA VAL A 713 -24.85 0.23 -5.39
C VAL A 713 -24.23 1.58 -5.01
N THR A 714 -23.05 1.51 -4.38
CA THR A 714 -22.16 2.66 -4.14
C THR A 714 -20.85 2.47 -4.90
N ILE A 715 -20.50 3.44 -5.75
CA ILE A 715 -19.22 3.52 -6.47
C ILE A 715 -18.37 4.60 -5.79
N GLY A 716 -17.14 4.25 -5.38
CA GLY A 716 -16.23 5.18 -4.69
C GLY A 716 -15.55 6.19 -5.63
N ASP A 717 -15.02 7.27 -5.05
CA ASP A 717 -14.30 8.33 -5.76
C ASP A 717 -13.17 7.81 -6.68
N ASN A 718 -12.86 8.55 -7.74
CA ASN A 718 -11.78 8.25 -8.71
C ASN A 718 -11.88 6.87 -9.38
N THR A 719 -13.08 6.26 -9.40
CA THR A 719 -13.27 4.92 -9.95
C THR A 719 -13.52 4.96 -11.46
N ILE A 720 -12.74 4.18 -12.21
CA ILE A 720 -12.98 3.91 -13.63
C ILE A 720 -13.69 2.54 -13.74
N HIS A 721 -14.96 2.53 -14.17
CA HIS A 721 -15.83 1.35 -14.14
C HIS A 721 -16.30 0.94 -15.55
N TYR A 722 -16.00 -0.28 -15.99
CA TYR A 722 -16.30 -0.77 -17.35
C TYR A 722 -17.20 -2.02 -17.41
N TRP A 723 -17.86 -2.42 -16.32
CA TRP A 723 -18.64 -3.68 -16.27
C TRP A 723 -20.13 -3.47 -16.54
N SER A 724 -20.71 -4.27 -17.44
CA SER A 724 -22.05 -4.02 -18.01
C SER A 724 -23.23 -4.27 -17.06
N ARG A 725 -23.02 -4.87 -15.89
CA ARG A 725 -24.08 -5.09 -14.89
C ARG A 725 -23.51 -5.28 -13.48
N LEU A 726 -24.02 -4.52 -12.53
CA LEU A 726 -23.84 -4.77 -11.10
C LEU A 726 -25.16 -5.22 -10.48
N SER A 727 -25.14 -6.34 -9.78
CA SER A 727 -26.23 -6.82 -8.92
C SER A 727 -25.64 -7.48 -7.69
N HIS A 728 -26.11 -7.11 -6.50
CA HIS A 728 -25.91 -7.94 -5.32
C HIS A 728 -26.70 -9.24 -5.50
N THR A 729 -25.99 -10.34 -5.76
CA THR A 729 -26.50 -11.70 -5.53
C THR A 729 -26.04 -12.13 -4.14
N GLN A 730 -27.00 -12.46 -3.28
CA GLN A 730 -26.79 -13.03 -1.94
C GLN A 730 -26.02 -14.35 -1.98
#